data_AF-A0A1H2W2B2-F1
#
_entry.id   AF-A0A1H2W2B2-F1
#
_cell.length_a   1.000
_cell.length_b   1.000
_cell.length_c   1.000
_cell.angle_alpha   90.00
_cell.angle_beta   90.00
_cell.angle_gamma   90.00
#
_symmetry.space_group_name_H-M   'P 1'
#
loop_
_entity.id
_entity.type
_entity.pdbx_description
1 polymer ?
#
loop_
_entity_poly.entity_id
_entity_poly.type
_entity_poly.pdbx_seq_one_letter_code
_entity_poly.pdbx_strand_id
1 'polypeptide(L)'
;MAILTDGSKYATPREMAKLSAEMEVYTQLGICTSFVGVVGNFFLKLLNKPYTRKSLSYQATVNENVLLANPACITGCFFDAAKRELKKAGTHGNYDDNEAFSFAILRTVIALFGRKNFAHMSPGELADELTIRSRRINPNKMTRMPLIWFILSCLILIVSAVTTIQVGYFYYISSDYYKLILLGTLVAEVLFGLYVRRRLALTKLAIVVALLGTSFGGEFAVSREGSALSTLTTDQRDRLSRGVRAIHSLIRNIDELNLKKSNLETEIRQNESLFSANEREITDLSKSNEDPAIIQRRRNELAHKNDIINTENSQRRNTISGIDKAIQTRGIYANSLEKIIRQDVGSLFRKKYMEFMFSEDFFFHMLCDLEWETLELVEKRLLEMKATDNLRALGKKEDGIYTFSFSNGITEARIVFDPETTPVKVLNIKSSRAPYDVNMSDEQVESVLKEYGIMPEDATLKKVNDLMEENRRLEKEKRNLEEENRRKQKEVSGLTSDNVQANKTIKDIASKLRNANDDITRLKIENSDIIVEKKGLELEMQALKNDIYNADQTITSLNNEKRKLLEQLNNTKQENSEEIARINQIINHLDQQITTIINEKAQLEEDYKALKNEYNDLSIQYYKNITDTTNTIFQLNIDKKNLEEEVKKKDSDIKNLEDENTKQQTKITSLQNSNTITKGLLKKAKKKLKDLESGGNADFAEIAELKTTISKLEMQNGKYKSDLKDANETIQNNKATIDTLENDKSSLKNALSIADGKIEDLLRKINNLKDENDDLKSRLDNATICKNKSTRKLILDAINDAKEELDMSVPWISYIVDRNQNTRDDELITSIENALNRGVRIKLRYGMGNGSSSKKNNNKKNSRPISYNEIKKLETPPSGDGENQYKRTLYYVWQYHKKAKKSNGELISFKVNDHSKLMIVDKKYYIMGSLNYLSFLYQKTTTDNRGEIMIKDNNSKVMGTLYRLFSFEASSPSWD
;
A
#
# COMPACT_ATOMS: atom_id res chain seq x y z
N MET A 1 11.09 29.54 11.25
CA MET A 1 10.52 30.02 12.53
C MET A 1 9.59 31.20 12.29
N ALA A 2 10.07 32.27 11.63
CA ALA A 2 9.23 33.32 11.01
C ALA A 2 8.12 32.75 10.12
N ILE A 3 8.41 31.72 9.31
CA ILE A 3 7.44 31.07 8.41
C ILE A 3 6.12 30.60 9.06
N LEU A 4 6.14 29.96 10.23
CA LEU A 4 4.92 29.46 10.90
C LEU A 4 4.14 30.60 11.58
N THR A 5 4.88 31.55 12.15
CA THR A 5 4.33 32.72 12.85
C THR A 5 3.82 33.77 11.88
N ASP A 6 4.63 34.20 10.93
CA ASP A 6 4.28 35.18 9.90
C ASP A 6 3.33 34.58 8.87
N GLY A 7 3.48 33.30 8.50
CA GLY A 7 2.49 32.59 7.69
C GLY A 7 1.09 32.65 8.33
N SER A 8 0.99 32.56 9.66
CA SER A 8 -0.29 32.75 10.37
C SER A 8 -0.76 34.21 10.46
N LYS A 9 0.15 35.20 10.42
CA LYS A 9 -0.18 36.63 10.37
C LYS A 9 -0.70 37.06 9.00
N TYR A 10 -0.19 36.45 7.93
CA TYR A 10 -0.55 36.74 6.54
C TYR A 10 -1.63 35.80 5.98
N ALA A 11 -1.95 34.70 6.67
CA ALA A 11 -3.04 33.81 6.30
C ALA A 11 -4.40 34.52 6.41
N THR A 12 -5.25 34.35 5.40
CA THR A 12 -6.59 34.90 5.43
C THR A 12 -7.44 34.24 6.54
N PRO A 13 -8.46 34.91 7.08
CA PRO A 13 -9.35 34.30 8.08
C PRO A 13 -9.99 32.99 7.57
N ARG A 14 -10.23 32.89 6.26
CA ARG A 14 -10.76 31.71 5.57
C ARG A 14 -9.78 30.53 5.60
N GLU A 15 -8.53 30.83 5.32
CA GLU A 15 -7.39 29.92 5.35
C GLU A 15 -7.12 29.36 6.76
N MET A 16 -7.12 30.24 7.76
CA MET A 16 -7.00 29.85 9.17
C MET A 16 -8.18 29.00 9.64
N ALA A 17 -9.40 29.29 9.18
CA ALA A 17 -10.59 28.49 9.48
C ALA A 17 -10.48 27.08 8.86
N LYS A 18 -10.02 26.95 7.61
CA LYS A 18 -9.81 25.66 6.95
C LYS A 18 -8.75 24.81 7.66
N LEU A 19 -7.61 25.42 8.02
CA LEU A 19 -6.55 24.75 8.77
C LEU A 19 -7.03 24.30 10.17
N SER A 20 -7.76 25.16 10.88
CA SER A 20 -8.36 24.82 12.17
C SER A 20 -9.39 23.69 12.04
N ALA A 21 -10.21 23.70 10.99
CA ALA A 21 -11.17 22.64 10.70
C ALA A 21 -10.47 21.30 10.41
N GLU A 22 -9.38 21.29 9.64
CA GLU A 22 -8.58 20.07 9.43
C GLU A 22 -8.00 19.55 10.74
N MET A 23 -7.39 20.41 11.57
CA MET A 23 -6.88 20.01 12.89
C MET A 23 -7.97 19.39 13.80
N GLU A 24 -9.21 19.86 13.69
CA GLU A 24 -10.36 19.32 14.41
C GLU A 24 -10.88 17.99 13.85
N VAL A 25 -11.08 17.88 12.53
CA VAL A 25 -11.57 16.67 11.84
C VAL A 25 -10.68 15.47 12.13
N TYR A 26 -9.37 15.68 12.26
CA TYR A 26 -8.42 14.62 12.59
C TYR A 26 -8.35 14.26 14.09
N THR A 27 -9.25 14.71 14.98
CA THR A 27 -9.27 14.25 16.40
C THR A 27 -9.99 12.90 16.58
N GLN A 28 -9.44 12.01 17.42
CA GLN A 28 -10.15 10.82 17.95
C GLN A 28 -11.50 11.21 18.57
N LEU A 29 -11.58 12.39 19.18
CA LEU A 29 -12.84 12.95 19.65
C LEU A 29 -13.76 13.28 18.47
N GLY A 30 -13.34 13.99 17.41
CA GLY A 30 -14.21 14.39 16.29
C GLY A 30 -14.92 13.24 15.56
N ILE A 31 -14.24 12.11 15.36
CA ILE A 31 -14.87 10.92 14.73
C ILE A 31 -15.78 10.20 15.74
N CYS A 32 -15.33 10.04 16.98
CA CYS A 32 -16.17 9.45 18.04
C CYS A 32 -17.32 10.38 18.47
N THR A 33 -17.21 11.70 18.43
CA THR A 33 -18.26 12.67 18.75
C THR A 33 -19.17 12.92 17.57
N SER A 34 -18.74 12.66 16.34
CA SER A 34 -19.66 12.55 15.21
C SER A 34 -20.48 11.26 15.32
N PHE A 35 -19.86 10.14 15.70
CA PHE A 35 -20.56 8.85 15.89
C PHE A 35 -21.45 8.83 17.16
N VAL A 36 -20.90 9.17 18.33
CA VAL A 36 -21.61 9.36 19.61
C VAL A 36 -22.52 10.56 19.55
N GLY A 37 -22.25 11.57 18.72
CA GLY A 37 -23.17 12.67 18.46
C GLY A 37 -24.33 12.23 17.59
N VAL A 38 -24.16 11.34 16.61
CA VAL A 38 -25.27 10.75 15.83
C VAL A 38 -26.10 9.81 16.70
N VAL A 39 -25.46 8.94 17.49
CA VAL A 39 -26.13 8.04 18.44
C VAL A 39 -26.79 8.82 19.59
N GLY A 40 -26.07 9.79 20.15
CA GLY A 40 -26.54 10.68 21.20
C GLY A 40 -27.65 11.60 20.72
N ASN A 41 -27.60 12.12 19.49
CA ASN A 41 -28.71 12.88 18.88
C ASN A 41 -29.89 11.97 18.55
N PHE A 42 -29.67 10.71 18.18
CA PHE A 42 -30.75 9.73 18.08
C PHE A 42 -31.45 9.53 19.42
N PHE A 43 -30.69 9.34 20.52
CA PHE A 43 -31.25 9.22 21.88
C PHE A 43 -31.84 10.53 22.43
N LEU A 44 -31.23 11.69 22.18
CA LEU A 44 -31.74 13.00 22.61
C LEU A 44 -32.99 13.42 21.82
N LYS A 45 -33.12 12.97 20.56
CA LYS A 45 -34.33 13.11 19.74
C LYS A 45 -35.42 12.12 20.17
N LEU A 46 -35.05 10.94 20.65
CA LEU A 46 -35.96 10.01 21.34
C LEU A 46 -36.46 10.58 22.69
N LEU A 47 -35.64 11.39 23.35
CA LEU A 47 -35.88 11.94 24.70
C LEU A 47 -36.31 13.42 24.71
N ASN A 48 -36.57 14.03 23.55
CA ASN A 48 -37.02 15.42 23.40
C ASN A 48 -36.17 16.48 24.16
N LYS A 49 -34.84 16.31 24.22
CA LYS A 49 -33.92 17.25 24.89
C LYS A 49 -33.16 18.14 23.90
N PRO A 50 -32.83 19.39 24.28
CA PRO A 50 -32.12 20.32 23.40
C PRO A 50 -30.67 19.89 23.12
N TYR A 51 -30.24 20.24 21.91
CA TYR A 51 -29.03 19.81 21.19
C TYR A 51 -27.71 20.34 21.79
N THR A 52 -26.62 19.57 21.72
CA THR A 52 -25.28 20.00 22.18
C THR A 52 -24.42 20.62 21.06
N ARG A 53 -23.58 21.61 21.43
CA ARG A 53 -22.83 22.55 20.57
C ARG A 53 -22.15 21.90 19.34
N LYS A 54 -22.37 22.50 18.16
CA LYS A 54 -21.83 22.08 16.84
C LYS A 54 -20.31 22.32 16.75
N SER A 55 -19.56 21.40 16.15
CA SER A 55 -18.10 21.52 15.95
C SER A 55 -17.74 22.64 14.96
N LEU A 56 -16.52 23.19 15.06
CA LEU A 56 -16.04 24.23 14.16
C LEU A 56 -15.91 23.71 12.72
N SER A 57 -15.58 22.42 12.56
CA SER A 57 -15.64 21.72 11.26
C SER A 57 -17.03 21.76 10.59
N TYR A 58 -18.11 21.62 11.37
CA TYR A 58 -19.48 21.74 10.88
C TYR A 58 -19.82 23.21 10.55
N GLN A 59 -19.35 24.16 11.37
CA GLN A 59 -19.55 25.60 11.11
C GLN A 59 -18.80 26.08 9.86
N ALA A 60 -17.59 25.56 9.60
CA ALA A 60 -16.80 25.87 8.40
C ALA A 60 -17.49 25.42 7.11
N THR A 61 -18.17 24.26 7.12
CA THR A 61 -18.95 23.77 5.97
C THR A 61 -20.33 24.42 5.79
N VAL A 62 -20.90 25.04 6.82
CA VAL A 62 -22.32 25.45 6.83
C VAL A 62 -22.54 26.96 6.94
N ASN A 63 -21.60 27.73 7.52
CA ASN A 63 -21.76 29.17 7.78
C ASN A 63 -20.43 29.94 7.67
N GLU A 64 -19.82 29.91 6.48
CA GLU A 64 -18.58 30.62 6.16
C GLU A 64 -18.63 32.12 6.54
N ASN A 65 -19.77 32.78 6.33
CA ASN A 65 -19.97 34.20 6.62
C ASN A 65 -19.96 34.55 8.13
N VAL A 66 -20.30 33.61 9.02
CA VAL A 66 -20.29 33.82 10.49
C VAL A 66 -18.89 33.68 11.06
N LEU A 67 -18.07 32.80 10.47
CA LEU A 67 -16.65 32.63 10.84
C LEU A 67 -15.81 33.84 10.41
N LEU A 68 -16.01 34.34 9.19
CA LEU A 68 -15.28 35.50 8.66
C LEU A 68 -15.56 36.82 9.42
N ALA A 69 -16.68 36.90 10.15
CA ALA A 69 -17.06 38.08 10.92
C ALA A 69 -16.20 38.32 12.20
N ASN A 70 -15.36 37.36 12.62
CA ASN A 70 -14.54 37.54 13.82
C ASN A 70 -13.13 36.89 13.71
N PRO A 71 -12.21 37.49 12.91
CA PRO A 71 -10.89 36.93 12.61
C PRO A 71 -10.02 36.63 13.84
N ALA A 72 -10.07 37.49 14.86
CA ALA A 72 -9.30 37.31 16.10
C ALA A 72 -9.70 36.03 16.87
N CYS A 73 -10.98 35.66 16.80
CA CYS A 73 -11.49 34.43 17.42
C CYS A 73 -10.97 33.18 16.71
N ILE A 74 -10.88 33.20 15.36
CA ILE A 74 -10.34 32.09 14.56
C ILE A 74 -8.87 31.86 14.88
N THR A 75 -8.08 32.93 14.90
CA THR A 75 -6.64 32.87 15.20
C THR A 75 -6.41 32.33 16.62
N GLY A 76 -7.15 32.82 17.61
CA GLY A 76 -7.10 32.29 18.98
C GLY A 76 -7.45 30.79 19.06
N CYS A 77 -8.51 30.36 18.38
CA CYS A 77 -8.93 28.95 18.33
C CYS A 77 -7.86 28.04 17.71
N PHE A 78 -7.19 28.49 16.65
CA PHE A 78 -6.10 27.76 16.01
C PHE A 78 -4.93 27.56 16.99
N PHE A 79 -4.46 28.63 17.63
CA PHE A 79 -3.36 28.55 18.59
C PHE A 79 -3.70 27.64 19.77
N ASP A 80 -4.91 27.70 20.29
CA ASP A 80 -5.38 26.79 21.35
C ASP A 80 -5.44 25.34 20.89
N ALA A 81 -5.90 25.09 19.66
CA ALA A 81 -5.91 23.75 19.07
C ALA A 81 -4.49 23.20 18.91
N ALA A 82 -3.55 23.98 18.39
CA ALA A 82 -2.17 23.59 18.22
C ALA A 82 -1.43 23.41 19.56
N LYS A 83 -1.67 24.25 20.58
CA LYS A 83 -1.20 24.04 21.97
C LYS A 83 -1.68 22.72 22.55
N ARG A 84 -2.96 22.38 22.34
CA ARG A 84 -3.52 21.08 22.78
C ARG A 84 -2.84 19.90 22.09
N GLU A 85 -2.57 19.98 20.79
CA GLU A 85 -1.90 18.90 20.05
C GLU A 85 -0.41 18.78 20.44
N LEU A 86 0.30 19.88 20.71
CA LEU A 86 1.66 19.84 21.29
C LEU A 86 1.69 19.06 22.61
N LYS A 87 0.74 19.34 23.52
CA LYS A 87 0.62 18.62 24.79
C LYS A 87 0.35 17.12 24.57
N LYS A 88 -0.53 16.76 23.63
CA LYS A 88 -0.82 15.36 23.26
C LYS A 88 0.39 14.65 22.64
N ALA A 89 1.26 15.37 21.94
CA ALA A 89 2.50 14.84 21.36
C ALA A 89 3.61 14.63 22.41
N GLY A 90 3.42 15.15 23.64
CA GLY A 90 4.32 15.01 24.77
C GLY A 90 5.16 16.26 25.06
N THR A 91 4.91 17.39 24.38
CA THR A 91 5.68 18.62 24.52
C THR A 91 4.97 19.56 25.50
N HIS A 92 5.58 19.79 26.65
CA HIS A 92 5.04 20.59 27.75
C HIS A 92 5.90 21.83 27.93
N GLY A 93 5.29 23.01 27.87
CA GLY A 93 5.96 24.29 28.02
C GLY A 93 4.97 25.45 27.85
N ASN A 94 5.27 26.59 28.47
CA ASN A 94 4.62 27.85 28.15
C ASN A 94 5.33 28.45 26.93
N TYR A 95 4.56 28.75 25.90
CA TYR A 95 5.05 29.35 24.66
C TYR A 95 4.43 30.74 24.58
N ASP A 96 5.03 31.66 25.33
CA ASP A 96 4.49 33.02 25.54
C ASP A 96 4.82 33.95 24.38
N ASP A 97 5.86 33.62 23.60
CA ASP A 97 6.15 34.24 22.30
C ASP A 97 5.88 33.27 21.13
N ASN A 98 5.64 33.84 19.95
CA ASN A 98 5.27 33.07 18.76
C ASN A 98 6.46 32.28 18.17
N GLU A 99 7.70 32.69 18.42
CA GLU A 99 8.89 32.01 17.89
C GLU A 99 9.15 30.69 18.64
N ALA A 100 9.06 30.71 19.97
CA ALA A 100 9.11 29.55 20.85
C ALA A 100 7.97 28.56 20.54
N PHE A 101 6.78 29.08 20.22
CA PHE A 101 5.65 28.25 19.79
C PHE A 101 5.94 27.51 18.48
N SER A 102 6.43 28.24 17.47
CA SER A 102 6.82 27.69 16.18
C SER A 102 7.96 26.67 16.30
N PHE A 103 8.96 26.94 17.14
CA PHE A 103 10.04 25.99 17.44
C PHE A 103 9.52 24.70 18.09
N ALA A 104 8.58 24.84 19.03
CA ALA A 104 7.98 23.70 19.71
C ALA A 104 7.25 22.79 18.71
N ILE A 105 6.53 23.34 17.74
CA ILE A 105 5.90 22.58 16.66
C ILE A 105 6.94 21.82 15.85
N LEU A 106 7.95 22.51 15.31
CA LEU A 106 8.99 21.89 14.47
C LEU A 106 9.72 20.75 15.22
N ARG A 107 10.19 21.03 16.44
CA ARG A 107 10.89 20.05 17.28
C ARG A 107 10.03 18.84 17.62
N THR A 108 8.73 19.06 17.78
CA THR A 108 7.76 18.00 18.04
C THR A 108 7.58 17.13 16.80
N VAL A 109 7.40 17.75 15.62
CA VAL A 109 7.20 17.05 14.34
C VAL A 109 8.41 16.21 13.92
N ILE A 110 9.63 16.59 14.28
CA ILE A 110 10.84 15.75 14.08
C ILE A 110 10.62 14.31 14.57
N ALA A 111 9.89 14.12 15.68
CA ALA A 111 9.65 12.79 16.24
C ALA A 111 8.88 11.86 15.27
N LEU A 112 8.17 12.42 14.29
CA LEU A 112 7.48 11.67 13.25
C LEU A 112 8.43 11.09 12.19
N PHE A 113 9.57 11.75 11.95
CA PHE A 113 10.54 11.41 10.89
C PHE A 113 11.87 10.86 11.41
N GLY A 114 12.02 10.73 12.73
CA GLY A 114 13.21 10.17 13.40
C GLY A 114 14.26 11.22 13.77
N ARG A 115 14.47 11.43 15.08
CA ARG A 115 15.29 12.52 15.65
C ARG A 115 16.75 12.57 15.19
N LYS A 116 17.36 11.44 14.86
CA LYS A 116 18.79 11.36 14.50
C LYS A 116 19.11 12.08 13.19
N ASN A 117 18.15 12.19 12.26
CA ASN A 117 18.36 12.78 10.95
C ASN A 117 18.32 14.32 10.93
N PHE A 118 17.91 14.94 12.06
CA PHE A 118 17.64 16.39 12.13
C PHE A 118 18.47 17.10 13.20
N ALA A 119 19.33 16.37 13.93
CA ALA A 119 20.09 16.91 15.04
C ALA A 119 21.18 17.93 14.62
N HIS A 120 21.56 17.93 13.34
CA HIS A 120 22.62 18.78 12.79
C HIS A 120 22.11 19.96 11.96
N MET A 121 20.78 20.06 11.77
CA MET A 121 20.14 21.06 10.92
C MET A 121 19.85 22.36 11.68
N SER A 122 20.02 23.51 11.02
CA SER A 122 19.55 24.80 11.55
C SER A 122 18.00 24.84 11.64
N PRO A 123 17.39 25.69 12.48
CA PRO A 123 15.92 25.81 12.55
C PRO A 123 15.24 26.20 11.22
N GLY A 124 15.95 26.86 10.32
CA GLY A 124 15.46 27.16 8.96
C GLY A 124 15.52 25.94 8.04
N GLU A 125 16.66 25.24 7.99
CA GLU A 125 16.83 23.98 7.25
C GLU A 125 15.82 22.92 7.71
N LEU A 126 15.66 22.84 9.03
CA LEU A 126 14.69 21.97 9.68
C LEU A 126 13.27 22.28 9.21
N ALA A 127 12.91 23.56 9.09
CA ALA A 127 11.58 23.95 8.63
C ALA A 127 11.35 23.55 7.18
N ASP A 128 12.29 23.82 6.27
CA ASP A 128 12.16 23.47 4.85
C ASP A 128 12.05 21.94 4.65
N GLU A 129 12.95 21.18 5.27
CA GLU A 129 12.98 19.72 5.15
C GLU A 129 11.73 19.07 5.75
N LEU A 130 11.27 19.56 6.91
CA LEU A 130 10.03 19.08 7.52
C LEU A 130 8.81 19.44 6.67
N THR A 131 8.77 20.60 6.02
CA THR A 131 7.69 20.97 5.09
C THR A 131 7.61 20.00 3.92
N ILE A 132 8.74 19.73 3.27
CA ILE A 132 8.82 18.81 2.12
C ILE A 132 8.37 17.41 2.53
N ARG A 133 8.86 16.90 3.66
CA ARG A 133 8.49 15.57 4.16
C ARG A 133 7.03 15.50 4.61
N SER A 134 6.52 16.57 5.23
CA SER A 134 5.15 16.61 5.72
C SER A 134 4.13 16.68 4.59
N ARG A 135 4.45 17.31 3.45
CA ARG A 135 3.61 17.30 2.24
C ARG A 135 3.47 15.92 1.60
N ARG A 136 4.45 15.03 1.79
CA ARG A 136 4.40 13.65 1.29
C ARG A 136 3.54 12.73 2.17
N ILE A 137 3.05 13.20 3.32
CA ILE A 137 2.17 12.42 4.18
C ILE A 137 0.78 12.34 3.53
N ASN A 138 0.35 11.13 3.20
CA ASN A 138 -1.01 10.90 2.70
C ASN A 138 -2.01 10.93 3.88
N PRO A 139 -2.91 11.94 3.96
CA PRO A 139 -3.84 12.07 5.08
C PRO A 139 -4.86 10.91 5.15
N ASN A 140 -5.20 10.32 3.99
CA ASN A 140 -6.20 9.25 3.87
C ASN A 140 -5.76 7.91 4.45
N LYS A 141 -4.45 7.64 4.56
CA LYS A 141 -3.97 6.44 5.26
C LYS A 141 -4.15 6.55 6.78
N MET A 142 -4.32 7.77 7.31
CA MET A 142 -4.30 8.05 8.75
C MET A 142 -5.68 8.33 9.35
N THR A 143 -6.68 8.73 8.55
CA THR A 143 -8.10 8.78 8.97
C THR A 143 -8.62 7.42 9.45
N ARG A 144 -8.01 6.32 8.97
CA ARG A 144 -8.36 4.96 9.35
C ARG A 144 -7.70 4.51 10.66
N MET A 145 -6.68 5.18 11.19
CA MET A 145 -5.99 4.74 12.41
C MET A 145 -6.88 4.67 13.67
N PRO A 146 -7.74 5.66 13.95
CA PRO A 146 -8.70 5.58 15.06
C PRO A 146 -9.70 4.44 14.90
N LEU A 147 -10.16 4.17 13.66
CA LEU A 147 -11.05 3.06 13.35
C LEU A 147 -10.34 1.71 13.53
N ILE A 148 -9.09 1.59 13.06
CA ILE A 148 -8.24 0.41 13.24
C ILE A 148 -7.99 0.18 14.74
N TRP A 149 -7.68 1.23 15.50
CA TRP A 149 -7.54 1.17 16.96
C TRP A 149 -8.82 0.66 17.62
N PHE A 150 -9.97 1.27 17.31
CA PHE A 150 -11.27 0.86 17.87
C PHE A 150 -11.59 -0.60 17.56
N ILE A 151 -11.40 -1.04 16.31
CA ILE A 151 -11.60 -2.43 15.91
C ILE A 151 -10.67 -3.37 16.69
N LEU A 152 -9.39 -3.00 16.83
CA LEU A 152 -8.41 -3.80 17.55
C LEU A 152 -8.73 -3.88 19.06
N SER A 153 -9.14 -2.76 19.68
CA SER A 153 -9.53 -2.70 21.08
C SER A 153 -10.80 -3.51 21.36
N CYS A 154 -11.79 -3.46 20.47
CA CYS A 154 -12.97 -4.33 20.56
C CYS A 154 -12.58 -5.81 20.44
N LEU A 155 -11.66 -6.14 19.52
CA LEU A 155 -11.20 -7.51 19.33
C LEU A 155 -10.41 -8.02 20.53
N ILE A 156 -9.56 -7.19 21.14
CA ILE A 156 -8.82 -7.51 22.37
C ILE A 156 -9.79 -7.70 23.54
N LEU A 157 -10.81 -6.85 23.70
CA LEU A 157 -11.84 -7.02 24.73
C LEU A 157 -12.64 -8.32 24.56
N ILE A 158 -13.02 -8.66 23.33
CA ILE A 158 -13.73 -9.91 23.02
C ILE A 158 -12.84 -11.11 23.33
N VAL A 159 -11.58 -11.09 22.87
CA VAL A 159 -10.61 -12.17 23.15
C VAL A 159 -10.40 -12.32 24.65
N SER A 160 -10.17 -11.22 25.38
CA SER A 160 -10.03 -11.23 26.83
C SER A 160 -11.25 -11.81 27.53
N ALA A 161 -12.46 -11.41 27.14
CA ALA A 161 -13.71 -11.94 27.69
C ALA A 161 -13.86 -13.45 27.42
N VAL A 162 -13.60 -13.89 26.18
CA VAL A 162 -13.66 -15.31 25.80
C VAL A 162 -12.61 -16.13 26.54
N THR A 163 -11.37 -15.64 26.66
CA THR A 163 -10.33 -16.32 27.44
C THR A 163 -10.67 -16.39 28.92
N THR A 164 -11.30 -15.34 29.48
CA THR A 164 -11.74 -15.32 30.88
C THR A 164 -12.83 -16.37 31.11
N ILE A 165 -13.81 -16.47 30.20
CA ILE A 165 -14.90 -17.46 30.27
C ILE A 165 -14.36 -18.89 30.09
N GLN A 166 -13.50 -19.13 29.09
CA GLN A 166 -12.96 -20.47 28.81
C GLN A 166 -12.01 -20.95 29.92
N VAL A 167 -11.13 -20.09 30.41
CA VAL A 167 -10.20 -20.46 31.50
C VAL A 167 -10.96 -20.62 32.83
N GLY A 168 -11.99 -19.80 33.06
CA GLY A 168 -12.93 -19.95 34.18
C GLY A 168 -13.66 -21.28 34.19
N TYR A 169 -14.11 -21.72 33.01
CA TYR A 169 -14.86 -22.96 32.86
C TYR A 169 -13.99 -24.22 32.98
N PHE A 170 -12.76 -24.19 32.46
CA PHE A 170 -11.92 -25.40 32.36
C PHE A 170 -10.92 -25.62 33.50
N TYR A 171 -10.44 -24.56 34.18
CA TYR A 171 -9.24 -24.69 35.03
C TYR A 171 -9.41 -24.28 36.49
N TYR A 172 -10.59 -23.87 36.96
CA TYR A 172 -10.84 -23.50 38.37
C TYR A 172 -9.73 -22.59 38.98
N ILE A 173 -9.24 -21.63 38.18
CA ILE A 173 -8.15 -20.73 38.60
C ILE A 173 -8.69 -19.67 39.58
N SER A 174 -7.88 -19.31 40.57
CA SER A 174 -8.15 -18.24 41.54
C SER A 174 -8.62 -16.94 40.87
N SER A 175 -9.58 -16.24 41.51
CA SER A 175 -10.14 -14.96 41.02
C SER A 175 -9.09 -13.90 40.70
N ASP A 176 -7.91 -13.99 41.33
CA ASP A 176 -6.87 -12.99 41.23
C ASP A 176 -6.09 -13.04 39.91
N TYR A 177 -6.05 -14.19 39.24
CA TYR A 177 -5.42 -14.32 37.93
C TYR A 177 -6.23 -13.62 36.83
N TYR A 178 -7.57 -13.66 36.91
CA TYR A 178 -8.43 -12.91 36.00
C TYR A 178 -8.28 -11.40 36.16
N LYS A 179 -8.15 -10.93 37.41
CA LYS A 179 -7.88 -9.52 37.69
C LYS A 179 -6.55 -9.07 37.10
N LEU A 180 -5.51 -9.92 37.15
CA LEU A 180 -4.20 -9.64 36.55
C LEU A 180 -4.24 -9.57 35.01
N ILE A 181 -4.94 -10.49 34.35
CA ILE A 181 -5.08 -10.49 32.88
C ILE A 181 -5.91 -9.27 32.42
N LEU A 182 -7.00 -8.97 33.14
CA LEU A 182 -7.85 -7.82 32.84
C LEU A 182 -7.12 -6.49 33.10
N LEU A 183 -6.30 -6.43 34.15
CA LEU A 183 -5.43 -5.28 34.42
C LEU A 183 -4.33 -5.13 33.36
N GLY A 184 -3.69 -6.23 32.95
CA GLY A 184 -2.65 -6.22 31.91
C GLY A 184 -3.18 -5.77 30.55
N THR A 185 -4.39 -6.22 30.18
CA THR A 185 -5.07 -5.81 28.94
C THR A 185 -5.53 -4.35 29.01
N LEU A 186 -6.06 -3.89 30.15
CA LEU A 186 -6.39 -2.48 30.37
C LEU A 186 -5.15 -1.57 30.24
N VAL A 187 -4.02 -1.96 30.84
CA VAL A 187 -2.76 -1.20 30.75
C VAL A 187 -2.24 -1.19 29.30
N ALA A 188 -2.29 -2.33 28.59
CA ALA A 188 -1.89 -2.39 27.19
C ALA A 188 -2.76 -1.50 26.29
N GLU A 189 -4.08 -1.48 26.51
CA GLU A 189 -5.02 -0.58 25.81
C GLU A 189 -4.75 0.89 26.09
N VAL A 190 -4.48 1.24 27.36
CA VAL A 190 -4.11 2.61 27.72
C VAL A 190 -2.81 3.00 27.03
N LEU A 191 -1.79 2.15 27.03
CA LEU A 191 -0.51 2.41 26.37
C LEU A 191 -0.66 2.53 24.85
N PHE A 192 -1.44 1.66 24.21
CA PHE A 192 -1.70 1.70 22.78
C PHE A 192 -2.54 2.92 22.39
N GLY A 193 -3.56 3.26 23.17
CA GLY A 193 -4.35 4.48 23.03
C GLY A 193 -3.49 5.75 23.16
N LEU A 194 -2.58 5.80 24.14
CA LEU A 194 -1.60 6.89 24.29
C LEU A 194 -0.65 6.97 23.09
N TYR A 195 -0.20 5.83 22.55
CA TYR A 195 0.63 5.77 21.35
C TYR A 195 -0.10 6.33 20.12
N VAL A 196 -1.33 5.86 19.84
CA VAL A 196 -2.13 6.34 18.70
C VAL A 196 -2.44 7.82 18.86
N ARG A 197 -2.83 8.26 20.06
CA ARG A 197 -3.07 9.68 20.39
C ARG A 197 -1.85 10.54 20.10
N ARG A 198 -0.67 10.11 20.52
CA ARG A 198 0.60 10.81 20.29
C ARG A 198 0.93 10.88 18.80
N ARG A 199 0.79 9.78 18.07
CA ARG A 199 1.10 9.70 16.63
C ARG A 199 0.16 10.56 15.78
N LEU A 200 -1.12 10.61 16.15
CA LEU A 200 -2.13 11.46 15.54
C LEU A 200 -1.80 12.96 15.76
N ALA A 201 -1.44 13.33 16.99
CA ALA A 201 -1.04 14.69 17.33
C ALA A 201 0.20 15.15 16.54
N LEU A 202 1.22 14.28 16.45
CA LEU A 202 2.42 14.52 15.63
C LEU A 202 2.08 14.75 14.15
N THR A 203 1.14 13.99 13.61
CA THR A 203 0.73 14.10 12.21
C THR A 203 -0.03 15.40 11.95
N LYS A 204 -0.91 15.82 12.87
CA LYS A 204 -1.61 17.10 12.73
C LYS A 204 -0.66 18.28 12.74
N LEU A 205 0.31 18.26 13.66
CA LEU A 205 1.36 19.26 13.69
C LEU A 205 2.20 19.23 12.40
N ALA A 206 2.42 18.05 11.81
CA ALA A 206 3.08 17.93 10.51
C ALA A 206 2.24 18.56 9.37
N ILE A 207 0.91 18.41 9.37
CA ILE A 207 0.01 19.10 8.42
C ILE A 207 0.09 20.62 8.59
N VAL A 208 0.12 21.11 9.84
CA VAL A 208 0.35 22.53 10.14
C VAL A 208 1.70 22.99 9.55
N VAL A 209 2.76 22.21 9.72
CA VAL A 209 4.06 22.49 9.10
C VAL A 209 4.00 22.44 7.57
N ALA A 210 3.28 21.49 6.97
CA ALA A 210 3.15 21.35 5.52
C ALA A 210 2.42 22.54 4.86
N LEU A 211 1.39 23.06 5.53
CA LEU A 211 0.50 24.11 5.03
C LEU A 211 1.05 25.51 5.31
N LEU A 212 1.68 25.74 6.47
CA LEU A 212 2.30 27.02 6.82
C LEU A 212 3.76 27.14 6.36
N GLY A 213 4.42 26.03 6.02
CA GLY A 213 5.89 25.90 5.84
C GLY A 213 6.53 26.39 4.53
N THR A 214 5.88 27.27 3.76
CA THR A 214 6.31 27.86 2.47
C THR A 214 6.15 27.01 1.19
N SER A 215 5.39 27.59 0.26
CA SER A 215 5.78 27.65 -1.16
C SER A 215 5.47 29.05 -1.66
N PHE A 216 6.47 29.74 -2.18
CA PHE A 216 6.27 30.99 -2.92
C PHE A 216 5.24 30.71 -4.04
N GLY A 217 4.11 31.42 -4.03
CA GLY A 217 2.99 31.18 -4.95
C GLY A 217 1.87 30.23 -4.45
N GLY A 218 1.90 29.78 -3.18
CA GLY A 218 0.76 29.10 -2.53
C GLY A 218 -0.07 30.04 -1.63
N GLU A 219 -1.28 29.62 -1.26
CA GLU A 219 -2.26 30.40 -0.48
C GLU A 219 -1.73 30.98 0.86
N PHE A 220 -0.65 30.45 1.44
CA PHE A 220 -0.18 30.77 2.80
C PHE A 220 1.28 31.29 2.89
N ALA A 221 1.84 31.85 1.82
CA ALA A 221 3.25 32.28 1.78
C ALA A 221 3.46 33.76 2.13
N VAL A 222 4.67 34.12 2.59
CA VAL A 222 5.14 35.51 2.65
C VAL A 222 4.95 36.14 1.27
N SER A 223 4.21 37.25 1.20
CA SER A 223 3.79 37.83 -0.09
C SER A 223 5.00 38.25 -0.94
N ARG A 224 4.82 38.17 -2.26
CA ARG A 224 5.81 38.66 -3.26
C ARG A 224 5.99 40.18 -3.23
N GLU A 225 5.15 40.89 -2.48
CA GLU A 225 5.13 42.34 -2.46
C GLU A 225 6.36 42.87 -1.72
N GLY A 226 7.37 43.25 -2.50
CA GLY A 226 8.55 43.94 -1.98
C GLY A 226 9.80 43.08 -1.88
N SER A 227 10.09 42.17 -2.81
CA SER A 227 11.47 41.72 -3.05
C SER A 227 12.20 42.70 -3.99
N ALA A 228 13.53 42.82 -3.94
CA ALA A 228 14.27 43.73 -4.83
C ALA A 228 14.13 43.28 -6.30
N LEU A 229 14.20 41.97 -6.59
CA LEU A 229 14.05 41.43 -7.94
C LEU A 229 12.61 41.56 -8.50
N SER A 230 11.59 41.65 -7.65
CA SER A 230 10.21 41.93 -8.09
C SER A 230 10.01 43.36 -8.59
N THR A 231 10.90 44.30 -8.26
CA THR A 231 10.82 45.70 -8.73
C THR A 231 11.36 45.90 -10.14
N LEU A 232 12.03 44.89 -10.70
CA LEU A 232 12.56 44.90 -12.05
C LEU A 232 11.45 44.65 -13.08
N THR A 233 11.55 45.34 -14.22
CA THR A 233 10.72 45.00 -15.39
C THR A 233 11.11 43.63 -15.94
N THR A 234 10.21 43.00 -16.70
CA THR A 234 10.49 41.70 -17.34
C THR A 234 11.75 41.75 -18.20
N ASP A 235 11.95 42.82 -18.95
CA ASP A 235 13.13 43.01 -19.82
C ASP A 235 14.44 43.11 -19.01
N GLN A 236 14.44 43.86 -17.90
CA GLN A 236 15.60 43.95 -17.00
C GLN A 236 15.94 42.60 -16.36
N ARG A 237 14.92 41.83 -15.97
CA ARG A 237 15.08 40.48 -15.41
C ARG A 237 15.69 39.52 -16.43
N ASP A 238 15.18 39.53 -17.65
CA ASP A 238 15.65 38.64 -18.71
C ASP A 238 17.08 38.99 -19.13
N ARG A 239 17.42 40.29 -19.19
CA ARG A 239 18.78 40.77 -19.43
C ARG A 239 19.77 40.28 -18.38
N LEU A 240 19.45 40.46 -17.09
CA LEU A 240 20.29 39.97 -15.99
C LEU A 240 20.43 38.45 -15.98
N SER A 241 19.34 37.71 -16.25
CA SER A 241 19.38 36.25 -16.35
C SER A 241 20.32 35.77 -17.45
N ARG A 242 20.25 36.36 -18.65
CA ARG A 242 21.19 36.07 -19.75
C ARG A 242 22.62 36.42 -19.40
N GLY A 243 22.83 37.56 -18.73
CA GLY A 243 24.13 38.01 -18.25
C GLY A 243 24.79 37.01 -17.28
N VAL A 244 24.04 36.52 -16.28
CA VAL A 244 24.53 35.50 -15.33
C VAL A 244 24.87 34.19 -16.04
N ARG A 245 24.02 33.71 -16.95
CA ARG A 245 24.28 32.51 -17.75
C ARG A 245 25.53 32.64 -18.63
N ALA A 246 25.79 33.83 -19.17
CA ALA A 246 27.00 34.11 -19.96
C ALA A 246 28.26 34.09 -19.08
N ILE A 247 28.20 34.61 -17.85
CA ILE A 247 29.29 34.49 -16.87
C ILE A 247 29.60 33.02 -16.59
N HIS A 248 28.58 32.21 -16.27
CA HIS A 248 28.78 30.78 -15.97
C HIS A 248 29.35 30.02 -17.18
N SER A 249 28.88 30.31 -18.39
CA SER A 249 29.38 29.69 -19.62
C SER A 249 30.84 30.06 -19.90
N LEU A 250 31.24 31.32 -19.67
CA LEU A 250 32.63 31.76 -19.82
C LEU A 250 33.57 31.11 -18.80
N ILE A 251 33.15 31.01 -17.53
CA ILE A 251 33.93 30.35 -16.46
C ILE A 251 34.13 28.88 -16.80
N ARG A 252 33.07 28.17 -17.20
CA ARG A 252 33.18 26.76 -17.60
C ARG A 252 34.14 26.55 -18.78
N ASN A 253 34.07 27.42 -19.79
CA ASN A 253 34.97 27.36 -20.94
C ASN A 253 36.44 27.56 -20.53
N ILE A 254 36.72 28.41 -19.54
CA ILE A 254 38.06 28.59 -18.96
C ILE A 254 38.52 27.30 -18.27
N ASP A 255 37.67 26.66 -17.48
CA ASP A 255 38.00 25.41 -16.78
C ASP A 255 38.30 24.26 -17.75
N GLU A 256 37.52 24.13 -18.82
CA GLU A 256 37.76 23.12 -19.87
C GLU A 256 39.08 23.36 -20.62
N LEU A 257 39.45 24.62 -20.87
CA LEU A 257 40.72 25.00 -21.46
C LEU A 257 41.91 24.74 -20.51
N ASN A 258 41.76 25.03 -19.22
CA ASN A 258 42.76 24.73 -18.19
C ASN A 258 43.03 23.22 -18.09
N LEU A 259 41.99 22.40 -18.14
CA LEU A 259 42.12 20.94 -18.15
C LEU A 259 42.89 20.46 -19.39
N LYS A 260 42.56 20.99 -20.57
CA LYS A 260 43.26 20.67 -21.83
C LYS A 260 44.74 21.06 -21.78
N LYS A 261 45.06 22.22 -21.21
CA LYS A 261 46.45 22.66 -20.98
C LYS A 261 47.21 21.68 -20.09
N SER A 262 46.64 21.30 -18.94
CA SER A 262 47.26 20.37 -17.98
C SER A 262 47.58 19.00 -18.61
N ASN A 263 46.69 18.49 -19.46
CA ASN A 263 46.93 17.24 -20.20
C ASN A 263 48.12 17.36 -21.16
N LEU A 264 48.18 18.44 -21.95
CA LEU A 264 49.30 18.69 -22.88
C LEU A 264 50.64 18.86 -22.14
N GLU A 265 50.65 19.53 -20.99
CA GLU A 265 51.85 19.66 -20.13
C GLU A 265 52.31 18.32 -19.55
N THR A 266 51.38 17.40 -19.30
CA THR A 266 51.71 16.04 -18.82
C THR A 266 52.30 15.19 -19.93
N GLU A 267 51.77 15.26 -21.15
CA GLU A 267 52.35 14.61 -22.33
C GLU A 267 53.77 15.11 -22.63
N ILE A 268 54.01 16.43 -22.55
CA ILE A 268 55.35 17.01 -22.73
C ILE A 268 56.33 16.41 -21.72
N ARG A 269 55.95 16.31 -20.43
CA ARG A 269 56.80 15.72 -19.38
C ARG A 269 57.12 14.24 -19.63
N GLN A 270 56.16 13.47 -20.15
CA GLN A 270 56.40 12.06 -20.53
C GLN A 270 57.42 11.95 -21.67
N ASN A 271 57.27 12.80 -22.68
CA ASN A 271 58.18 12.89 -23.81
C ASN A 271 59.59 13.33 -23.41
N GLU A 272 59.73 14.29 -22.49
CA GLU A 272 61.02 14.72 -21.95
C GLU A 272 61.73 13.61 -21.15
N SER A 273 60.97 12.75 -20.45
CA SER A 273 61.49 11.56 -19.77
C SER A 273 62.02 10.52 -20.77
N LEU A 274 61.27 10.26 -21.85
CA LEU A 274 61.69 9.37 -22.93
C LEU A 274 62.95 9.89 -23.65
N PHE A 275 62.99 11.18 -23.96
CA PHE A 275 64.17 11.85 -24.52
C PHE A 275 65.40 11.63 -23.63
N SER A 276 65.25 11.82 -22.31
CA SER A 276 66.32 11.61 -21.34
C SER A 276 66.74 10.15 -21.18
N ALA A 277 65.85 9.19 -21.47
CA ALA A 277 66.17 7.77 -21.48
C ALA A 277 66.96 7.38 -22.74
N ASN A 278 66.54 7.88 -23.91
CA ASN A 278 67.24 7.69 -25.18
C ASN A 278 68.67 8.26 -25.14
N GLU A 279 68.87 9.45 -24.57
CA GLU A 279 70.20 10.06 -24.41
C GLU A 279 71.13 9.23 -23.50
N ARG A 280 70.57 8.65 -22.43
CA ARG A 280 71.30 7.72 -21.56
C ARG A 280 71.69 6.46 -22.33
N GLU A 281 70.78 5.89 -23.11
CA GLU A 281 71.06 4.72 -23.94
C GLU A 281 72.12 5.00 -25.02
N ILE A 282 72.07 6.16 -25.69
CA ILE A 282 73.10 6.60 -26.64
C ILE A 282 74.48 6.69 -25.95
N THR A 283 74.51 7.20 -24.72
CA THR A 283 75.71 7.31 -23.90
C THR A 283 76.23 5.94 -23.46
N ASP A 284 75.36 5.00 -23.09
CA ASP A 284 75.76 3.65 -22.68
C ASP A 284 76.23 2.80 -23.87
N LEU A 285 75.61 2.98 -25.04
CA LEU A 285 76.07 2.40 -26.31
C LEU A 285 77.50 2.84 -26.68
N SER A 286 77.97 4.00 -26.19
CA SER A 286 79.36 4.46 -26.38
C SER A 286 80.41 3.64 -25.64
N LYS A 287 79.98 2.87 -24.63
CA LYS A 287 80.84 2.06 -23.76
C LYS A 287 80.73 0.56 -24.07
N SER A 288 79.95 0.18 -25.08
CA SER A 288 79.66 -1.21 -25.45
C SER A 288 80.79 -1.82 -26.31
N ASN A 289 81.04 -3.13 -26.14
CA ASN A 289 81.97 -3.91 -26.97
C ASN A 289 81.31 -4.50 -28.23
N GLU A 290 80.12 -4.03 -28.62
CA GLU A 290 79.41 -4.44 -29.85
C GLU A 290 80.08 -3.91 -31.13
N ASP A 291 79.71 -4.46 -32.29
CA ASP A 291 80.18 -4.04 -33.61
C ASP A 291 79.93 -2.52 -33.84
N PRO A 292 80.97 -1.72 -34.20
CA PRO A 292 80.84 -0.29 -34.46
C PRO A 292 79.72 0.09 -35.45
N ALA A 293 79.44 -0.75 -36.45
CA ALA A 293 78.38 -0.50 -37.44
C ALA A 293 76.97 -0.63 -36.81
N ILE A 294 76.79 -1.56 -35.88
CA ILE A 294 75.52 -1.76 -35.16
C ILE A 294 75.29 -0.62 -34.17
N ILE A 295 76.33 -0.22 -33.44
CA ILE A 295 76.30 0.93 -32.51
C ILE A 295 75.90 2.20 -33.26
N GLN A 296 76.51 2.47 -34.42
CA GLN A 296 76.20 3.67 -35.21
C GLN A 296 74.75 3.66 -35.73
N ARG A 297 74.22 2.50 -36.12
CA ARG A 297 72.83 2.37 -36.58
C ARG A 297 71.83 2.66 -35.46
N ARG A 298 72.04 2.08 -34.27
CA ARG A 298 71.19 2.31 -33.09
C ARG A 298 71.23 3.76 -32.62
N ARG A 299 72.40 4.39 -32.64
CA ARG A 299 72.54 5.83 -32.33
C ARG A 299 71.73 6.70 -33.29
N ASN A 300 71.83 6.44 -34.59
CA ASN A 300 71.07 7.21 -35.58
C ASN A 300 69.55 7.02 -35.40
N GLU A 301 69.10 5.81 -35.02
CA GLU A 301 67.69 5.54 -34.72
C GLU A 301 67.19 6.30 -33.48
N LEU A 302 67.96 6.28 -32.39
CA LEU A 302 67.60 6.99 -31.16
C LEU A 302 67.66 8.52 -31.34
N ALA A 303 68.63 9.03 -32.09
CA ALA A 303 68.71 10.46 -32.45
C ALA A 303 67.50 10.90 -33.29
N HIS A 304 67.08 10.09 -34.26
CA HIS A 304 65.88 10.37 -35.05
C HIS A 304 64.60 10.35 -34.21
N LYS A 305 64.46 9.42 -33.25
CA LYS A 305 63.34 9.42 -32.29
C LYS A 305 63.34 10.67 -31.42
N ASN A 306 64.52 11.15 -31.01
CA ASN A 306 64.67 12.39 -30.24
C ASN A 306 64.26 13.64 -31.04
N ASP A 307 64.57 13.70 -32.34
CA ASP A 307 64.11 14.79 -33.22
C ASP A 307 62.58 14.84 -33.36
N ILE A 308 61.94 13.67 -33.54
CA ILE A 308 60.46 13.57 -33.59
C ILE A 308 59.84 14.08 -32.28
N ILE A 309 60.36 13.62 -31.13
CA ILE A 309 59.90 14.04 -29.80
C ILE A 309 60.00 15.57 -29.64
N ASN A 310 61.09 16.19 -30.10
CA ASN A 310 61.28 17.63 -30.04
C ASN A 310 60.26 18.40 -30.90
N THR A 311 60.00 17.94 -32.12
CA THR A 311 59.02 18.58 -33.01
C THR A 311 57.61 18.49 -32.44
N GLU A 312 57.19 17.33 -31.94
CA GLU A 312 55.88 17.19 -31.31
C GLU A 312 55.74 18.08 -30.06
N ASN A 313 56.76 18.13 -29.20
CA ASN A 313 56.74 18.99 -28.02
C ASN A 313 56.68 20.47 -28.39
N SER A 314 57.33 20.90 -29.47
CA SER A 314 57.21 22.27 -29.98
C SER A 314 55.79 22.60 -30.43
N GLN A 315 55.11 21.67 -31.11
CA GLN A 315 53.71 21.85 -31.51
C GLN A 315 52.75 21.90 -30.31
N ARG A 316 52.95 21.03 -29.32
CA ARG A 316 52.17 21.06 -28.06
C ARG A 316 52.36 22.39 -27.31
N ARG A 317 53.60 22.91 -27.21
CA ARG A 317 53.89 24.22 -26.59
C ARG A 317 53.22 25.39 -27.33
N ASN A 318 53.19 25.37 -28.67
CA ASN A 318 52.46 26.37 -29.46
C ASN A 318 50.95 26.31 -29.21
N THR A 319 50.39 25.10 -29.05
CA THR A 319 48.97 24.90 -28.72
C THR A 319 48.65 25.45 -27.33
N ILE A 320 49.53 25.20 -26.33
CA ILE A 320 49.39 25.77 -24.98
C ILE A 320 49.39 27.31 -25.03
N SER A 321 50.28 27.94 -25.83
CA SER A 321 50.29 29.40 -25.99
C SER A 321 48.96 29.94 -26.57
N GLY A 322 48.34 29.21 -27.52
CA GLY A 322 47.02 29.55 -28.04
C GLY A 322 45.91 29.42 -26.98
N ILE A 323 45.96 28.36 -26.17
CA ILE A 323 45.04 28.13 -25.05
C ILE A 323 45.18 29.25 -23.99
N ASP A 324 46.41 29.66 -23.65
CA ASP A 324 46.67 30.72 -22.67
C ASP A 324 46.07 32.06 -23.08
N LYS A 325 46.22 32.44 -24.36
CA LYS A 325 45.56 33.65 -24.90
C LYS A 325 44.04 33.55 -24.82
N ALA A 326 43.48 32.38 -25.14
CA ALA A 326 42.05 32.13 -25.13
C ALA A 326 41.46 32.18 -23.70
N ILE A 327 42.18 31.66 -22.70
CA ILE A 327 41.84 31.77 -21.27
C ILE A 327 41.89 33.24 -20.84
N GLN A 328 42.94 33.97 -21.20
CA GLN A 328 43.11 35.38 -20.85
C GLN A 328 41.95 36.23 -21.41
N THR A 329 41.62 36.07 -22.69
CA THR A 329 40.53 36.82 -23.34
C THR A 329 39.18 36.52 -22.68
N ARG A 330 38.83 35.24 -22.47
CA ARG A 330 37.57 34.86 -21.81
C ARG A 330 37.51 35.34 -20.36
N GLY A 331 38.63 35.31 -19.64
CA GLY A 331 38.74 35.83 -18.28
C GLY A 331 38.49 37.33 -18.20
N ILE A 332 38.99 38.11 -19.16
CA ILE A 332 38.70 39.56 -19.27
C ILE A 332 37.19 39.79 -19.47
N TYR A 333 36.55 39.05 -20.36
CA TYR A 333 35.11 39.16 -20.61
C TYR A 333 34.26 38.77 -19.40
N ALA A 334 34.56 37.63 -18.76
CA ALA A 334 33.84 37.17 -17.57
C ALA A 334 33.93 38.21 -16.45
N ASN A 335 35.14 38.72 -16.17
CA ASN A 335 35.37 39.72 -15.13
C ASN A 335 34.68 41.06 -15.43
N SER A 336 34.63 41.45 -16.71
CA SER A 336 33.99 42.70 -17.12
C SER A 336 32.47 42.62 -16.99
N LEU A 337 31.88 41.48 -17.38
CA LEU A 337 30.45 41.22 -17.27
C LEU A 337 30.01 41.05 -15.82
N GLU A 338 30.77 40.29 -15.03
CA GLU A 338 30.59 40.15 -13.58
C GLU A 338 30.55 41.50 -12.90
N LYS A 339 31.52 42.39 -13.19
CA LYS A 339 31.61 43.70 -12.56
C LYS A 339 30.38 44.57 -12.82
N ILE A 340 29.87 44.59 -14.05
CA ILE A 340 28.68 45.38 -14.42
C ILE A 340 27.44 44.82 -13.71
N ILE A 341 27.22 43.51 -13.80
CA ILE A 341 26.04 42.87 -13.21
C ILE A 341 26.06 42.95 -11.68
N ARG A 342 27.23 42.80 -11.05
CA ARG A 342 27.41 42.99 -9.60
C ARG A 342 27.06 44.39 -9.15
N GLN A 343 27.43 45.41 -9.92
CA GLN A 343 27.04 46.79 -9.60
C GLN A 343 25.52 46.98 -9.66
N ASP A 344 24.88 46.49 -10.72
CA ASP A 344 23.43 46.58 -10.91
C ASP A 344 22.68 45.86 -9.78
N VAL A 345 22.97 44.58 -9.55
CA VAL A 345 22.32 43.75 -8.52
C VAL A 345 22.68 44.26 -7.11
N GLY A 346 23.93 44.64 -6.88
CA GLY A 346 24.39 45.18 -5.60
C GLY A 346 23.68 46.47 -5.23
N SER A 347 23.43 47.37 -6.18
CA SER A 347 22.69 48.61 -5.95
C SER A 347 21.22 48.34 -5.56
N LEU A 348 20.58 47.37 -6.24
CA LEU A 348 19.20 46.95 -5.97
C LEU A 348 19.06 46.36 -4.56
N PHE A 349 19.94 45.42 -4.20
CA PHE A 349 19.90 44.75 -2.90
C PHE A 349 20.21 45.70 -1.76
N ARG A 350 21.25 46.53 -1.87
CA ARG A 350 21.58 47.53 -0.83
C ARG A 350 20.45 48.54 -0.65
N LYS A 351 19.80 48.98 -1.73
CA LYS A 351 18.65 49.89 -1.64
C LYS A 351 17.46 49.25 -0.91
N LYS A 352 17.23 47.95 -1.11
CA LYS A 352 16.08 47.25 -0.55
C LYS A 352 16.29 46.78 0.89
N TYR A 353 17.50 46.34 1.21
CA TYR A 353 17.84 45.69 2.46
C TYR A 353 18.87 46.50 3.25
N MET A 354 18.50 47.73 3.60
CA MET A 354 19.37 48.67 4.32
C MET A 354 19.81 48.17 5.70
N GLU A 355 19.11 47.18 6.26
CA GLU A 355 19.46 46.55 7.53
C GLU A 355 20.69 45.61 7.45
N PHE A 356 21.11 45.27 6.23
CA PHE A 356 22.28 44.42 5.97
C PHE A 356 23.43 45.20 5.35
N MET A 357 24.65 44.86 5.78
CA MET A 357 25.87 45.29 5.10
C MET A 357 26.46 44.12 4.31
N PHE A 358 26.24 44.13 3.00
CA PHE A 358 26.74 43.10 2.09
C PHE A 358 28.21 43.33 1.72
N SER A 359 29.02 42.28 1.83
CA SER A 359 30.37 42.25 1.26
C SER A 359 30.34 42.18 -0.27
N GLU A 360 31.47 42.51 -0.90
CA GLU A 360 31.62 42.30 -2.34
C GLU A 360 31.66 40.80 -2.70
N ASP A 361 32.28 39.98 -1.84
CA ASP A 361 32.36 38.53 -2.02
C ASP A 361 30.97 37.89 -2.06
N PHE A 362 30.00 38.40 -1.28
CA PHE A 362 28.63 37.93 -1.32
C PHE A 362 28.03 38.06 -2.74
N PHE A 363 28.17 39.22 -3.38
CA PHE A 363 27.62 39.42 -4.72
C PHE A 363 28.40 38.65 -5.78
N PHE A 364 29.73 38.56 -5.64
CA PHE A 364 30.57 37.77 -6.53
C PHE A 364 30.14 36.30 -6.56
N HIS A 365 30.06 35.66 -5.39
CA HIS A 365 29.64 34.26 -5.27
C HIS A 365 28.17 34.05 -5.61
N MET A 366 27.30 35.03 -5.33
CA MET A 366 25.90 34.97 -5.75
C MET A 366 25.74 34.95 -7.27
N LEU A 367 26.64 35.60 -8.02
CA LEU A 367 26.58 35.65 -9.48
C LEU A 367 27.39 34.56 -10.18
N CYS A 368 28.42 34.01 -9.53
CA CYS A 368 29.30 33.00 -10.15
C CYS A 368 28.94 31.57 -9.75
N ASP A 369 28.35 31.37 -8.56
CA ASP A 369 28.12 30.03 -7.99
C ASP A 369 26.64 29.63 -7.95
N LEU A 370 25.71 30.55 -8.27
CA LEU A 370 24.27 30.32 -8.18
C LEU A 370 23.54 30.66 -9.48
N GLU A 371 22.69 29.74 -9.92
CA GLU A 371 21.78 29.92 -11.06
C GLU A 371 20.80 31.07 -10.81
N TRP A 372 20.36 31.75 -11.88
CA TRP A 372 19.46 32.91 -11.80
C TRP A 372 18.20 32.63 -10.95
N GLU A 373 17.60 31.46 -11.13
CA GLU A 373 16.40 31.00 -10.43
C GLU A 373 16.65 30.78 -8.92
N THR A 374 17.91 30.67 -8.49
CA THR A 374 18.30 30.52 -7.08
C THR A 374 18.42 31.87 -6.37
N LEU A 375 18.58 32.99 -7.07
CA LEU A 375 18.66 34.32 -6.45
C LEU A 375 17.35 34.71 -5.75
N GLU A 376 16.19 34.27 -6.26
CA GLU A 376 14.90 34.45 -5.57
C GLU A 376 14.89 33.78 -4.19
N LEU A 377 15.58 32.65 -4.05
CA LEU A 377 15.68 31.93 -2.78
C LEU A 377 16.64 32.63 -1.82
N VAL A 378 17.68 33.28 -2.33
CA VAL A 378 18.58 34.13 -1.53
C VAL A 378 17.80 35.31 -0.93
N GLU A 379 17.00 36.01 -1.73
CA GLU A 379 16.14 37.11 -1.23
C GLU A 379 15.15 36.65 -0.17
N LYS A 380 14.55 35.46 -0.34
CA LYS A 380 13.66 34.86 0.66
C LYS A 380 14.35 34.78 2.03
N ARG A 381 15.61 34.34 2.07
CA ARG A 381 16.36 34.18 3.33
C ARG A 381 16.79 35.51 3.92
N LEU A 382 17.13 36.49 3.09
CA LEU A 382 17.38 37.85 3.56
C LEU A 382 16.12 38.47 4.19
N LEU A 383 14.94 38.24 3.62
CA LEU A 383 13.67 38.66 4.22
C LEU A 383 13.39 37.96 5.55
N GLU A 384 13.68 36.65 5.66
CA GLU A 384 13.56 35.90 6.92
C GLU A 384 14.54 36.40 7.99
N MET A 385 15.77 36.74 7.60
CA MET A 385 16.77 37.35 8.48
C MET A 385 16.30 38.74 8.96
N LYS A 386 15.65 39.51 8.09
CA LYS A 386 15.13 40.85 8.43
C LYS A 386 13.94 40.78 9.38
N ALA A 387 13.11 39.73 9.27
CA ALA A 387 11.87 39.59 10.01
C ALA A 387 12.03 39.01 11.43
N THR A 388 13.20 38.45 11.76
CA THR A 388 13.45 37.85 13.09
C THR A 388 14.15 38.81 14.04
N ASP A 389 13.77 38.76 15.32
CA ASP A 389 14.47 39.47 16.39
C ASP A 389 15.70 38.70 16.90
N ASN A 390 15.90 37.44 16.45
CA ASN A 390 16.98 36.57 16.89
C ASN A 390 17.69 35.85 15.72
N LEU A 391 18.60 36.58 15.07
CA LEU A 391 19.40 36.07 13.93
C LEU A 391 20.25 34.84 14.24
N ARG A 392 20.71 34.68 15.49
CA ARG A 392 21.49 33.50 15.93
C ARG A 392 20.66 32.22 15.84
N ALA A 393 19.34 32.32 15.95
CA ALA A 393 18.45 31.17 15.85
C ALA A 393 18.24 30.69 14.40
N LEU A 394 18.60 31.48 13.38
CA LEU A 394 18.47 31.10 11.97
C LEU A 394 19.71 30.36 11.44
N GLY A 395 20.89 30.69 11.95
CA GLY A 395 22.15 30.15 11.46
C GLY A 395 22.80 29.13 12.40
N LYS A 396 23.63 28.26 11.83
CA LYS A 396 24.57 27.41 12.58
C LYS A 396 25.91 28.11 12.70
N LYS A 397 26.54 28.07 13.87
CA LYS A 397 27.88 28.64 14.07
C LYS A 397 28.95 27.63 13.64
N GLU A 398 29.75 27.99 12.63
CA GLU A 398 30.88 27.21 12.11
C GLU A 398 32.11 28.14 12.10
N ASP A 399 33.20 27.74 12.75
CA ASP A 399 34.46 28.51 12.83
C ASP A 399 34.32 29.99 13.24
N GLY A 400 33.38 30.29 14.14
CA GLY A 400 33.16 31.64 14.67
C GLY A 400 32.16 32.49 13.86
N ILE A 401 31.72 32.03 12.69
CA ILE A 401 30.81 32.75 11.79
C ILE A 401 29.48 31.98 11.69
N TYR A 402 28.36 32.67 11.47
CA TYR A 402 27.06 32.02 11.33
C TYR A 402 26.74 31.73 9.86
N THR A 403 26.20 30.55 9.59
CA THR A 403 25.77 30.12 8.28
C THR A 403 24.30 29.74 8.29
N PHE A 404 23.51 30.34 7.39
CA PHE A 404 22.10 29.99 7.17
C PHE A 404 21.97 29.20 5.87
N SER A 405 21.85 27.87 5.98
CA SER A 405 21.66 27.00 4.80
C SER A 405 20.21 26.92 4.35
N PHE A 406 20.02 26.67 3.07
CA PHE A 406 18.72 26.46 2.43
C PHE A 406 18.91 25.60 1.16
N SER A 407 17.83 24.94 0.72
CA SER A 407 17.84 24.10 -0.47
C SER A 407 16.58 24.30 -1.30
N ASN A 408 16.68 24.21 -2.63
CA ASN A 408 15.54 24.11 -3.54
C ASN A 408 15.25 22.65 -3.97
N GLY A 409 15.90 21.66 -3.35
CA GLY A 409 15.81 20.25 -3.71
C GLY A 409 16.82 19.78 -4.77
N ILE A 410 17.54 20.70 -5.41
CA ILE A 410 18.59 20.43 -6.41
C ILE A 410 19.94 21.03 -5.97
N THR A 411 19.94 22.25 -5.45
CA THR A 411 21.12 22.97 -4.94
C THR A 411 20.94 23.29 -3.47
N GLU A 412 21.91 22.92 -2.61
CA GLU A 412 22.03 23.49 -1.26
C GLU A 412 22.95 24.72 -1.32
N ALA A 413 22.53 25.82 -0.70
CA ALA A 413 23.31 27.04 -0.58
C ALA A 413 23.27 27.57 0.87
N ARG A 414 24.27 28.37 1.26
CA ARG A 414 24.41 28.91 2.63
C ARG A 414 24.79 30.37 2.62
N ILE A 415 24.01 31.23 3.26
CA ILE A 415 24.39 32.62 3.53
C ILE A 415 25.30 32.65 4.77
N VAL A 416 26.46 33.26 4.63
CA VAL A 416 27.45 33.45 5.70
C VAL A 416 27.27 34.86 6.24
N PHE A 417 27.02 35.01 7.54
CA PHE A 417 26.73 36.30 8.16
C PHE A 417 27.27 36.41 9.59
N ASP A 418 27.39 37.65 10.07
CA ASP A 418 27.77 37.97 11.43
C ASP A 418 26.61 38.69 12.15
N PRO A 419 25.86 37.98 13.02
CA PRO A 419 24.73 38.56 13.73
C PRO A 419 25.13 39.57 14.82
N GLU A 420 26.42 39.69 15.15
CA GLU A 420 26.90 40.59 16.21
C GLU A 420 27.11 42.02 15.74
N THR A 421 26.80 42.31 14.47
CA THR A 421 27.03 43.61 13.83
C THR A 421 25.72 44.31 13.49
N THR A 422 25.71 45.64 13.61
CA THR A 422 24.56 46.48 13.27
C THR A 422 25.03 47.63 12.38
N PRO A 423 24.64 47.68 11.09
CA PRO A 423 23.84 46.69 10.35
C PRO A 423 24.54 45.32 10.23
N VAL A 424 23.73 44.27 10.05
CA VAL A 424 24.21 42.88 10.06
C VAL A 424 25.07 42.61 8.83
N LYS A 425 26.30 42.18 9.04
CA LYS A 425 27.24 41.87 7.95
C LYS A 425 26.87 40.55 7.28
N VAL A 426 26.54 40.62 6.00
CA VAL A 426 26.40 39.44 5.13
C VAL A 426 27.71 39.29 4.37
N LEU A 427 28.48 38.27 4.75
CA LEU A 427 29.89 38.12 4.40
C LEU A 427 30.11 37.33 3.11
N ASN A 428 29.31 36.30 2.86
CA ASN A 428 29.47 35.46 1.67
C ASN A 428 28.20 34.61 1.43
N ILE A 429 28.11 33.96 0.28
CA ILE A 429 27.19 32.87 -0.01
C ILE A 429 27.96 31.68 -0.58
N LYS A 430 27.67 30.46 -0.13
CA LYS A 430 28.35 29.24 -0.59
C LYS A 430 27.35 28.30 -1.22
N SER A 431 27.65 27.78 -2.41
CA SER A 431 26.88 26.70 -3.05
C SER A 431 27.53 25.34 -2.80
N SER A 432 26.73 24.28 -2.75
CA SER A 432 27.18 22.89 -2.66
C SER A 432 27.62 22.30 -4.00
N ARG A 433 27.29 22.96 -5.13
CA ARG A 433 27.62 22.52 -6.49
C ARG A 433 27.83 23.71 -7.42
N ALA A 434 28.58 23.49 -8.50
CA ALA A 434 28.72 24.44 -9.60
C ALA A 434 27.40 24.62 -10.36
N PRO A 435 27.15 25.79 -10.97
CA PRO A 435 25.93 26.07 -11.74
C PRO A 435 25.83 25.20 -13.01
N TYR A 436 24.60 24.84 -13.40
CA TYR A 436 24.34 23.94 -14.54
C TYR A 436 23.78 24.65 -15.78
N ASP A 437 23.45 25.93 -15.70
CA ASP A 437 22.90 26.78 -16.76
C ASP A 437 23.97 27.27 -17.78
N VAL A 438 24.89 26.37 -18.15
CA VAL A 438 26.18 26.65 -18.82
C VAL A 438 26.23 26.27 -20.31
N ASN A 439 25.12 26.40 -21.03
CA ASN A 439 24.99 25.92 -22.42
C ASN A 439 24.78 27.05 -23.45
N MET A 440 25.40 28.21 -23.24
CA MET A 440 25.39 29.26 -24.26
C MET A 440 26.43 28.98 -25.33
N SER A 441 26.03 29.03 -26.60
CA SER A 441 26.98 29.02 -27.72
C SER A 441 27.84 30.28 -27.73
N ASP A 442 29.03 30.22 -28.34
CA ASP A 442 29.93 31.37 -28.44
C ASP A 442 29.23 32.59 -29.09
N GLU A 443 28.36 32.37 -30.09
CA GLU A 443 27.54 33.42 -30.73
C GLU A 443 26.56 34.08 -29.75
N GLN A 444 25.94 33.29 -28.87
CA GLN A 444 25.02 33.81 -27.84
C GLN A 444 25.78 34.57 -26.75
N VAL A 445 26.96 34.10 -26.37
CA VAL A 445 27.84 34.82 -25.42
C VAL A 445 28.28 36.15 -26.02
N GLU A 446 28.69 36.19 -27.29
CA GLU A 446 29.05 37.43 -27.99
C GLU A 446 27.87 38.41 -28.07
N SER A 447 26.66 37.92 -28.36
CA SER A 447 25.45 38.75 -28.35
C SER A 447 25.21 39.41 -26.98
N VAL A 448 25.39 38.67 -25.88
CA VAL A 448 25.26 39.23 -24.52
C VAL A 448 26.40 40.20 -24.21
N LEU A 449 27.64 39.90 -24.61
CA LEU A 449 28.77 40.84 -24.42
C LEU A 449 28.56 42.16 -25.17
N LYS A 450 27.91 42.14 -26.34
CA LYS A 450 27.48 43.35 -27.06
C LYS A 450 26.34 44.07 -26.35
N GLU A 451 25.33 43.34 -25.87
CA GLU A 451 24.22 43.89 -25.06
C GLU A 451 24.69 44.63 -23.79
N TYR A 452 25.83 44.23 -23.23
CA TYR A 452 26.47 44.87 -22.07
C TYR A 452 27.58 45.88 -22.44
N GLY A 453 27.82 46.13 -23.73
CA GLY A 453 28.81 47.11 -24.21
C GLY A 453 30.27 46.72 -23.94
N ILE A 454 30.54 45.44 -23.67
CA ILE A 454 31.89 44.89 -23.42
C ILE A 454 32.61 44.61 -24.75
N MET A 455 31.84 44.29 -25.78
CA MET A 455 32.33 44.03 -27.14
C MET A 455 31.77 45.08 -28.13
N PRO A 456 32.59 45.72 -28.98
CA PRO A 456 32.12 46.66 -29.99
C PRO A 456 31.22 45.99 -31.06
N GLU A 457 30.22 46.70 -31.59
CA GLU A 457 29.30 46.18 -32.62
C GLU A 457 30.03 45.68 -33.89
N ASP A 458 31.15 46.33 -34.24
CA ASP A 458 31.94 46.06 -35.46
C ASP A 458 33.05 45.00 -35.31
N ALA A 459 33.19 44.39 -34.14
CA ALA A 459 34.19 43.33 -33.93
C ALA A 459 33.65 41.99 -34.45
N THR A 460 34.11 41.57 -35.63
CA THR A 460 34.08 40.17 -36.09
C THR A 460 35.52 39.66 -36.19
N LEU A 461 35.74 38.39 -35.85
CA LEU A 461 37.03 37.69 -35.96
C LEU A 461 37.39 37.38 -37.44
N LYS A 462 37.25 38.39 -38.30
CA LYS A 462 37.52 38.37 -39.75
C LYS A 462 37.99 39.75 -40.25
N LYS A 463 38.96 40.36 -39.56
CA LYS A 463 39.59 41.62 -39.99
C LYS A 463 41.06 41.71 -39.60
N VAL A 464 41.84 40.70 -40.01
CA VAL A 464 43.31 40.70 -39.94
C VAL A 464 43.96 40.50 -41.33
N ASN A 465 43.19 40.09 -42.36
CA ASN A 465 43.72 39.88 -43.72
C ASN A 465 43.66 41.09 -44.66
N ASP A 466 43.00 42.19 -44.29
CA ASP A 466 42.86 43.36 -45.19
C ASP A 466 43.84 44.51 -44.90
N LEU A 467 44.80 44.33 -43.98
CA LEU A 467 45.77 45.37 -43.60
C LEU A 467 47.21 45.14 -44.12
N MET A 468 47.45 44.12 -44.95
CA MET A 468 48.79 43.85 -45.54
C MET A 468 48.97 44.38 -46.97
N GLU A 469 47.90 44.76 -47.68
CA GLU A 469 47.98 45.14 -49.11
C GLU A 469 48.23 46.65 -49.34
N GLU A 470 48.06 47.50 -48.32
CA GLU A 470 48.17 48.96 -48.44
C GLU A 470 49.62 49.48 -48.29
N ASN A 471 50.51 48.72 -47.65
CA ASN A 471 51.92 49.13 -47.43
C ASN A 471 52.86 48.90 -48.63
N ARG A 472 52.39 48.29 -49.72
CA ARG A 472 53.24 47.99 -50.90
C ARG A 472 53.18 49.07 -51.99
N ARG A 473 52.30 50.06 -51.87
CA ARG A 473 52.04 51.07 -52.92
C ARG A 473 52.82 52.39 -52.78
N LEU A 474 53.46 52.68 -51.64
CA LEU A 474 54.05 54.00 -51.36
C LEU A 474 55.59 54.13 -51.51
N GLU A 475 56.35 53.06 -51.78
CA GLU A 475 57.83 53.15 -51.95
C GLU A 475 58.33 53.30 -53.40
N LYS A 476 57.43 53.21 -54.39
CA LYS A 476 57.81 53.20 -55.82
C LYS A 476 57.83 54.59 -56.50
N GLU A 477 57.50 55.65 -55.77
CA GLU A 477 57.36 57.01 -56.34
C GLU A 477 58.53 57.94 -56.00
N LYS A 478 59.53 57.50 -55.21
CA LYS A 478 60.60 58.36 -54.67
C LYS A 478 61.93 58.39 -55.46
N ARG A 479 62.06 57.76 -56.65
CA ARG A 479 63.37 57.63 -57.34
C ARG A 479 63.42 58.10 -58.79
N ASN A 480 62.41 58.82 -59.27
CA ASN A 480 62.27 59.19 -60.69
C ASN A 480 62.60 60.66 -61.05
N LEU A 481 63.35 61.41 -60.23
CA LEU A 481 63.51 62.87 -60.47
C LEU A 481 64.92 63.49 -60.42
N GLU A 482 66.04 62.74 -60.28
CA GLU A 482 67.35 63.41 -60.04
C GLU A 482 68.53 63.10 -60.99
N GLU A 483 68.39 62.31 -62.05
CA GLU A 483 69.55 62.01 -62.92
C GLU A 483 69.31 62.21 -64.42
N GLU A 484 68.49 63.21 -64.75
CA GLU A 484 68.34 63.76 -66.10
C GLU A 484 69.43 64.79 -66.45
N ASN A 485 70.22 65.31 -65.50
CA ASN A 485 70.90 66.59 -65.72
C ASN A 485 72.43 66.57 -65.94
N ARG A 486 73.07 65.42 -66.25
CA ARG A 486 74.53 65.46 -66.49
C ARG A 486 75.13 64.49 -67.49
N ARG A 487 74.35 64.09 -68.50
CA ARG A 487 74.92 63.74 -69.81
C ARG A 487 75.38 65.03 -70.50
N LYS A 488 76.58 65.00 -71.10
CA LYS A 488 77.10 65.95 -72.12
C LYS A 488 77.95 67.13 -71.64
N GLN A 489 79.04 66.85 -70.95
CA GLN A 489 80.33 67.44 -71.34
C GLN A 489 81.22 66.26 -71.76
N LYS A 490 81.07 65.76 -72.99
CA LYS A 490 81.98 66.08 -74.11
C LYS A 490 83.43 66.12 -73.64
N GLU A 491 84.21 65.06 -73.92
CA GLU A 491 84.94 64.96 -75.20
C GLU A 491 85.97 66.11 -75.23
N VAL A 492 87.23 65.89 -74.86
CA VAL A 492 88.31 65.48 -75.78
C VAL A 492 89.62 65.21 -75.01
N SER A 493 90.40 64.26 -75.56
CA SER A 493 91.84 63.95 -75.39
C SER A 493 92.17 62.74 -74.50
N GLY A 494 92.66 61.61 -75.00
CA GLY A 494 93.11 61.26 -76.36
C GLY A 494 94.33 60.35 -76.28
N LEU A 495 94.08 59.04 -76.34
CA LEU A 495 95.03 58.05 -76.89
C LEU A 495 96.36 57.85 -76.12
N THR A 496 96.28 57.61 -74.81
CA THR A 496 97.30 56.85 -74.04
C THR A 496 96.67 55.94 -72.97
N SER A 497 95.35 55.73 -73.06
CA SER A 497 94.48 55.06 -72.07
C SER A 497 94.01 53.66 -72.51
N ASP A 498 94.07 53.35 -73.81
CA ASP A 498 93.41 52.16 -74.38
C ASP A 498 94.07 50.83 -73.97
N ASN A 499 95.35 50.84 -73.58
CA ASN A 499 96.05 49.64 -73.11
C ASN A 499 95.84 49.34 -71.62
N VAL A 500 95.48 50.35 -70.80
CA VAL A 500 95.07 50.16 -69.39
C VAL A 500 93.59 49.77 -69.31
N GLN A 501 92.76 50.29 -70.22
CA GLN A 501 91.34 49.96 -70.30
C GLN A 501 91.12 48.48 -70.65
N ALA A 502 91.84 47.91 -71.62
CA ALA A 502 91.70 46.49 -71.99
C ALA A 502 92.00 45.53 -70.83
N ASN A 503 93.03 45.80 -70.02
CA ASN A 503 93.37 45.00 -68.83
C ASN A 503 92.35 45.18 -67.69
N LYS A 504 91.70 46.33 -67.60
CA LYS A 504 90.58 46.56 -66.67
C LYS A 504 89.32 45.83 -67.11
N THR A 505 89.00 45.79 -68.40
CA THR A 505 87.88 45.00 -68.94
C THR A 505 88.10 43.50 -68.79
N ILE A 506 89.32 42.99 -68.99
CA ILE A 506 89.63 41.57 -68.78
C ILE A 506 89.48 41.18 -67.30
N LYS A 507 89.93 42.03 -66.37
CA LYS A 507 89.70 41.81 -64.92
C LYS A 507 88.22 41.90 -64.54
N ASP A 508 87.47 42.86 -65.08
CA ASP A 508 86.03 43.01 -64.82
C ASP A 508 85.21 41.85 -65.40
N ILE A 509 85.57 41.37 -66.59
CA ILE A 509 84.98 40.17 -67.21
C ILE A 509 85.34 38.93 -66.39
N ALA A 510 86.59 38.78 -65.92
CA ALA A 510 86.99 37.66 -65.08
C ALA A 510 86.27 37.65 -63.71
N SER A 511 86.03 38.82 -63.10
CA SER A 511 85.22 38.92 -61.89
C SER A 511 83.74 38.63 -62.15
N LYS A 512 83.19 39.11 -63.27
CA LYS A 512 81.82 38.77 -63.68
C LYS A 512 81.67 37.27 -63.97
N LEU A 513 82.67 36.64 -64.57
CA LEU A 513 82.66 35.20 -64.85
C LEU A 513 82.78 34.37 -63.55
N ARG A 514 83.60 34.81 -62.59
CA ARG A 514 83.63 34.19 -61.25
C ARG A 514 82.30 34.34 -60.53
N ASN A 515 81.74 35.54 -60.48
CA ASN A 515 80.44 35.77 -59.83
C ASN A 515 79.34 34.95 -60.51
N ALA A 516 79.32 34.88 -61.85
CA ALA A 516 78.37 34.04 -62.57
C ALA A 516 78.59 32.54 -62.30
N ASN A 517 79.83 32.09 -62.13
CA ASN A 517 80.13 30.70 -61.79
C ASN A 517 79.78 30.35 -60.34
N ASP A 518 79.97 31.30 -59.42
CA ASP A 518 79.55 31.21 -58.02
C ASP A 518 78.01 31.19 -57.94
N ASP A 519 77.33 32.00 -58.74
CA ASP A 519 75.87 31.99 -58.87
C ASP A 519 75.36 30.70 -59.50
N ILE A 520 76.02 30.15 -60.53
CA ILE A 520 75.69 28.82 -61.08
C ILE A 520 75.87 27.72 -60.01
N THR A 521 76.93 27.80 -59.21
CA THR A 521 77.19 26.83 -58.15
C THR A 521 76.14 26.94 -57.03
N ARG A 522 75.79 28.17 -56.64
CA ARG A 522 74.72 28.46 -55.68
C ARG A 522 73.37 27.96 -56.19
N LEU A 523 73.01 28.25 -57.44
CA LEU A 523 71.78 27.78 -58.09
C LEU A 523 71.75 26.26 -58.23
N LYS A 524 72.89 25.59 -58.43
CA LYS A 524 72.97 24.12 -58.40
C LYS A 524 72.71 23.55 -57.02
N ILE A 525 73.23 24.20 -55.98
CA ILE A 525 72.96 23.82 -54.57
C ILE A 525 71.49 24.05 -54.27
N GLU A 526 70.95 25.24 -54.56
CA GLU A 526 69.54 25.59 -54.37
C GLU A 526 68.61 24.64 -55.14
N ASN A 527 68.94 24.28 -56.39
CA ASN A 527 68.17 23.29 -57.14
C ASN A 527 68.26 21.88 -56.53
N SER A 528 69.39 21.52 -55.91
CA SER A 528 69.53 20.25 -55.19
C SER A 528 68.71 20.25 -53.90
N ASP A 529 68.70 21.37 -53.17
CA ASP A 529 67.89 21.56 -51.97
C ASP A 529 66.39 21.53 -52.31
N ILE A 530 65.97 22.20 -53.39
CA ILE A 530 64.59 22.15 -53.90
C ILE A 530 64.20 20.73 -54.31
N ILE A 531 65.10 19.95 -54.91
CA ILE A 531 64.84 18.53 -55.24
C ILE A 531 64.62 17.70 -53.97
N VAL A 532 65.41 17.95 -52.92
CA VAL A 532 65.26 17.27 -51.62
C VAL A 532 63.95 17.70 -50.95
N GLU A 533 63.64 18.99 -50.93
CA GLU A 533 62.40 19.54 -50.38
C GLU A 533 61.17 18.97 -51.11
N LYS A 534 61.19 18.94 -52.44
CA LYS A 534 60.13 18.33 -53.24
C LYS A 534 59.92 16.87 -52.85
N LYS A 535 60.99 16.10 -52.67
CA LYS A 535 60.91 14.69 -52.26
C LYS A 535 60.40 14.55 -50.82
N GLY A 536 60.76 15.47 -49.92
CA GLY A 536 60.21 15.56 -48.56
C GLY A 536 58.71 15.81 -48.58
N LEU A 537 58.26 16.80 -49.35
CA LEU A 537 56.83 17.11 -49.54
C LEU A 537 56.06 15.95 -50.18
N GLU A 538 56.65 15.23 -51.14
CA GLU A 538 56.05 14.03 -51.73
C GLU A 538 55.84 12.92 -50.67
N LEU A 539 56.79 12.73 -49.76
CA LEU A 539 56.69 11.76 -48.66
C LEU A 539 55.66 12.21 -47.60
N GLU A 540 55.63 13.49 -47.24
CA GLU A 540 54.61 14.04 -46.33
C GLU A 540 53.20 13.91 -46.93
N MET A 541 53.05 14.20 -48.23
CA MET A 541 51.78 14.01 -48.92
C MET A 541 51.36 12.54 -48.97
N GLN A 542 52.31 11.62 -49.09
CA GLN A 542 52.04 10.18 -49.02
C GLN A 542 51.65 9.74 -47.60
N ALA A 543 52.30 10.28 -46.56
CA ALA A 543 51.94 10.03 -45.16
C ALA A 543 50.52 10.54 -44.85
N LEU A 544 50.22 11.78 -45.22
CA LEU A 544 48.88 12.37 -45.08
C LEU A 544 47.81 11.56 -45.82
N LYS A 545 48.12 11.04 -47.02
CA LYS A 545 47.20 10.18 -47.76
C LYS A 545 46.90 8.88 -47.01
N ASN A 546 47.90 8.30 -46.34
CA ASN A 546 47.71 7.11 -45.50
C ASN A 546 46.91 7.44 -44.23
N ASP A 547 47.14 8.61 -43.62
CA ASP A 547 46.39 9.05 -42.44
C ASP A 547 44.91 9.29 -42.77
N ILE A 548 44.63 9.93 -43.91
CA ILE A 548 43.27 10.08 -44.45
C ILE A 548 42.63 8.71 -44.68
N TYR A 549 43.36 7.77 -45.28
CA TYR A 549 42.86 6.41 -45.49
C TYR A 549 42.52 5.71 -44.16
N ASN A 550 43.37 5.83 -43.14
CA ASN A 550 43.14 5.25 -41.82
C ASN A 550 41.96 5.91 -41.09
N ALA A 551 41.81 7.23 -41.22
CA ALA A 551 40.66 7.97 -40.69
C ALA A 551 39.35 7.51 -41.35
N ASP A 552 39.34 7.33 -42.68
CA ASP A 552 38.19 6.81 -43.43
C ASP A 552 37.79 5.40 -43.00
N GLN A 553 38.78 4.52 -42.75
CA GLN A 553 38.52 3.18 -42.20
C GLN A 553 37.90 3.27 -40.79
N THR A 554 38.40 4.18 -39.95
CA THR A 554 37.87 4.41 -38.60
C THR A 554 36.43 4.93 -38.64
N ILE A 555 36.15 5.92 -39.50
CA ILE A 555 34.81 6.46 -39.73
C ILE A 555 33.86 5.36 -40.21
N THR A 556 34.32 4.49 -41.11
CA THR A 556 33.54 3.36 -41.62
C THR A 556 33.21 2.37 -40.50
N SER A 557 34.18 2.05 -39.64
CA SER A 557 33.98 1.18 -38.47
C SER A 557 32.95 1.77 -37.49
N LEU A 558 33.10 3.04 -37.12
CA LEU A 558 32.18 3.74 -36.21
C LEU A 558 30.77 3.85 -36.78
N ASN A 559 30.62 4.10 -38.08
CA ASN A 559 29.31 4.12 -38.73
C ASN A 559 28.62 2.75 -38.71
N ASN A 560 29.39 1.67 -38.85
CA ASN A 560 28.86 0.32 -38.73
C ASN A 560 28.44 0.00 -37.29
N GLU A 561 29.21 0.45 -36.29
CA GLU A 561 28.85 0.31 -34.88
C GLU A 561 27.58 1.10 -34.52
N LYS A 562 27.49 2.37 -34.96
CA LYS A 562 26.28 3.20 -34.82
C LYS A 562 25.05 2.51 -35.42
N ARG A 563 25.18 1.89 -36.60
CA ARG A 563 24.07 1.15 -37.24
C ARG A 563 23.62 -0.04 -36.38
N LYS A 564 24.57 -0.81 -35.84
CA LYS A 564 24.26 -1.94 -34.94
C LYS A 564 23.56 -1.48 -33.66
N LEU A 565 24.02 -0.39 -33.05
CA LEU A 565 23.40 0.17 -31.84
C LEU A 565 21.97 0.68 -32.11
N LEU A 566 21.74 1.33 -33.25
CA LEU A 566 20.40 1.77 -33.66
C LEU A 566 19.45 0.59 -33.88
N GLU A 567 19.93 -0.50 -34.49
CA GLU A 567 19.16 -1.73 -34.66
C GLU A 567 18.83 -2.38 -33.31
N GLN A 568 19.79 -2.46 -32.39
CA GLN A 568 19.57 -2.94 -31.03
C GLN A 568 18.54 -2.09 -30.26
N LEU A 569 18.60 -0.76 -30.39
CA LEU A 569 17.65 0.15 -29.77
C LEU A 569 16.23 -0.06 -30.30
N ASN A 570 16.08 -0.19 -31.62
CA ASN A 570 14.78 -0.44 -32.24
C ASN A 570 14.18 -1.79 -31.82
N ASN A 571 15.00 -2.85 -31.78
CA ASN A 571 14.57 -4.16 -31.30
C ASN A 571 14.10 -4.10 -29.84
N THR A 572 14.88 -3.44 -28.96
CA THR A 572 14.51 -3.25 -27.54
C THR A 572 13.20 -2.46 -27.39
N LYS A 573 13.00 -1.43 -28.20
CA LYS A 573 11.76 -0.64 -28.19
C LYS A 573 10.54 -1.47 -28.62
N GLN A 574 10.70 -2.32 -29.62
CA GLN A 574 9.67 -3.24 -30.06
C GLN A 574 9.34 -4.29 -28.98
N GLU A 575 10.37 -4.91 -28.39
CA GLU A 575 10.21 -5.88 -27.29
C GLU A 575 9.45 -5.27 -26.12
N ASN A 576 9.82 -4.06 -25.69
CA ASN A 576 9.13 -3.35 -24.61
C ASN A 576 7.67 -3.03 -24.97
N SER A 577 7.40 -2.61 -26.21
CA SER A 577 6.03 -2.34 -26.68
C SER A 577 5.16 -3.60 -26.66
N GLU A 578 5.71 -4.75 -27.07
CA GLU A 578 5.01 -6.03 -27.03
C GLU A 578 4.77 -6.49 -25.59
N GLU A 579 5.72 -6.28 -24.68
CA GLU A 579 5.58 -6.60 -23.27
C GLU A 579 4.49 -5.75 -22.58
N ILE A 580 4.46 -4.45 -22.86
CA ILE A 580 3.39 -3.54 -22.38
C ILE A 580 2.02 -4.01 -22.89
N ALA A 581 1.91 -4.39 -24.17
CA ALA A 581 0.65 -4.89 -24.72
C ALA A 581 0.17 -6.17 -24.02
N ARG A 582 1.09 -7.10 -23.69
CA ARG A 582 0.77 -8.32 -22.93
C ARG A 582 0.34 -8.01 -21.50
N ILE A 583 1.02 -7.10 -20.82
CA ILE A 583 0.65 -6.66 -19.46
C ILE A 583 -0.76 -6.08 -19.46
N ASN A 584 -1.11 -5.25 -20.45
CA ASN A 584 -2.46 -4.68 -20.57
C ASN A 584 -3.52 -5.76 -20.81
N GLN A 585 -3.23 -6.80 -21.59
CA GLN A 585 -4.14 -7.94 -21.75
C GLN A 585 -4.36 -8.70 -20.43
N ILE A 586 -3.31 -8.88 -19.63
CA ILE A 586 -3.41 -9.50 -18.29
C ILE A 586 -4.25 -8.64 -17.36
N ILE A 587 -4.04 -7.33 -17.34
CA ILE A 587 -4.83 -6.39 -16.52
C ILE A 587 -6.32 -6.49 -16.91
N ASN A 588 -6.64 -6.44 -18.20
CA ASN A 588 -8.03 -6.58 -18.67
C ASN A 588 -8.66 -7.91 -18.26
N HIS A 589 -7.91 -9.01 -18.33
CA HIS A 589 -8.40 -10.32 -17.89
C HIS A 589 -8.67 -10.36 -16.38
N LEU A 590 -7.77 -9.77 -15.58
CA LEU A 590 -7.94 -9.67 -14.13
C LEU A 590 -9.14 -8.80 -13.76
N ASP A 591 -9.37 -7.69 -14.46
CA ASP A 591 -10.54 -6.82 -14.25
C ASP A 591 -11.85 -7.54 -14.57
N GLN A 592 -11.87 -8.37 -15.61
CA GLN A 592 -13.00 -9.25 -15.91
C GLN A 592 -13.25 -10.27 -14.80
N GLN A 593 -12.20 -10.93 -14.29
CA GLN A 593 -12.32 -11.86 -13.16
C GLN A 593 -12.83 -11.17 -11.88
N ILE A 594 -12.32 -9.97 -11.58
CA ILE A 594 -12.79 -9.16 -10.44
C ILE A 594 -14.27 -8.83 -10.60
N THR A 595 -14.71 -8.45 -11.79
CA THR A 595 -16.11 -8.14 -12.08
C THR A 595 -17.00 -9.37 -11.88
N THR A 596 -16.59 -10.55 -12.36
CA THR A 596 -17.31 -11.81 -12.12
C THR A 596 -17.42 -12.11 -10.63
N ILE A 597 -16.33 -12.00 -9.88
CA ILE A 597 -16.33 -12.25 -8.42
C ILE A 597 -17.24 -11.26 -7.68
N ILE A 598 -17.27 -9.99 -8.08
CA ILE A 598 -18.16 -8.98 -7.48
C ILE A 598 -19.62 -9.37 -7.70
N ASN A 599 -19.98 -9.82 -8.90
CA ASN A 599 -21.33 -10.24 -9.23
C ASN A 599 -21.73 -11.52 -8.48
N GLU A 600 -20.84 -12.52 -8.42
CA GLU A 600 -21.06 -13.75 -7.65
C GLU A 600 -21.25 -13.46 -6.16
N LYS A 601 -20.45 -12.54 -5.60
CA LYS A 601 -20.58 -12.11 -4.21
C LYS A 601 -21.93 -11.45 -3.97
N ALA A 602 -22.36 -10.54 -4.86
CA ALA A 602 -23.66 -9.87 -4.73
C ALA A 602 -24.82 -10.87 -4.76
N GLN A 603 -24.77 -11.85 -5.67
CA GLN A 603 -25.77 -12.92 -5.73
C GLN A 603 -25.80 -13.74 -4.44
N LEU A 604 -24.64 -14.13 -3.91
CA LEU A 604 -24.56 -14.88 -2.65
C LEU A 604 -25.09 -14.08 -1.44
N GLU A 605 -24.89 -12.76 -1.42
CA GLU A 605 -25.46 -11.89 -0.37
C GLU A 605 -26.99 -11.83 -0.45
N GLU A 606 -27.56 -11.80 -1.66
CA GLU A 606 -29.02 -11.89 -1.87
C GLU A 606 -29.57 -13.26 -1.48
N ASP A 607 -28.93 -14.35 -1.92
CA ASP A 607 -29.32 -15.72 -1.60
C ASP A 607 -29.29 -15.96 -0.08
N TYR A 608 -28.26 -15.47 0.61
CA TYR A 608 -28.17 -15.54 2.07
C TYR A 608 -29.30 -14.75 2.76
N LYS A 609 -29.64 -13.57 2.25
CA LYS A 609 -30.73 -12.75 2.78
C LYS A 609 -32.08 -13.44 2.58
N ALA A 610 -32.30 -14.06 1.41
CA ALA A 610 -33.50 -14.84 1.12
C ALA A 610 -33.61 -16.05 2.06
N LEU A 611 -32.55 -16.83 2.21
CA LEU A 611 -32.52 -18.00 3.10
C LEU A 611 -32.75 -17.62 4.57
N LYS A 612 -32.18 -16.48 5.01
CA LYS A 612 -32.39 -15.98 6.38
C LYS A 612 -33.84 -15.56 6.61
N ASN A 613 -34.48 -14.95 5.62
CA ASN A 613 -35.90 -14.59 5.72
C ASN A 613 -36.77 -15.85 5.73
N GLU A 614 -36.49 -16.82 4.86
CA GLU A 614 -37.19 -18.12 4.85
C GLU A 614 -37.05 -18.84 6.20
N TYR A 615 -35.86 -18.88 6.79
CA TYR A 615 -35.64 -19.44 8.13
C TYR A 615 -36.46 -18.72 9.20
N ASN A 616 -36.48 -17.38 9.19
CA ASN A 616 -37.24 -16.61 10.17
C ASN A 616 -38.75 -16.86 10.02
N ASP A 617 -39.26 -16.88 8.79
CA ASP A 617 -40.67 -17.15 8.51
C ASP A 617 -41.05 -18.56 8.94
N LEU A 618 -40.21 -19.56 8.62
CA LEU A 618 -40.42 -20.94 9.01
C LEU A 618 -40.35 -21.11 10.53
N SER A 619 -39.44 -20.40 11.20
CA SER A 619 -39.33 -20.40 12.67
C SER A 619 -40.56 -19.77 13.32
N ILE A 620 -41.06 -18.66 12.79
CA ILE A 620 -42.30 -18.02 13.28
C ILE A 620 -43.50 -18.97 13.09
N GLN A 621 -43.61 -19.59 11.92
CA GLN A 621 -44.67 -20.58 11.66
C GLN A 621 -44.56 -21.79 12.58
N TYR A 622 -43.36 -22.31 12.83
CA TYR A 622 -43.11 -23.41 13.75
C TYR A 622 -43.58 -23.08 15.18
N TYR A 623 -43.16 -21.93 15.73
CA TYR A 623 -43.57 -21.53 17.08
C TYR A 623 -45.07 -21.26 17.17
N LYS A 624 -45.67 -20.67 16.13
CA LYS A 624 -47.11 -20.47 16.06
C LYS A 624 -47.87 -21.80 16.05
N ASN A 625 -47.48 -22.73 15.17
CA ASN A 625 -48.12 -24.04 15.07
C ASN A 625 -48.00 -24.85 16.36
N ILE A 626 -46.84 -24.82 17.03
CA ILE A 626 -46.66 -25.46 18.35
C ILE A 626 -47.56 -24.81 19.39
N THR A 627 -47.63 -23.48 19.43
CA THR A 627 -48.45 -22.75 20.40
C THR A 627 -49.93 -23.06 20.19
N ASP A 628 -50.41 -23.00 18.94
CA ASP A 628 -51.79 -23.28 18.57
C ASP A 628 -52.16 -24.75 18.89
N THR A 629 -51.26 -25.69 18.59
CA THR A 629 -51.45 -27.11 18.89
C THR A 629 -51.46 -27.37 20.40
N THR A 630 -50.57 -26.72 21.15
CA THR A 630 -50.49 -26.84 22.62
C THR A 630 -51.75 -26.29 23.28
N ASN A 631 -52.25 -25.14 22.81
CA ASN A 631 -53.50 -24.55 23.28
C ASN A 631 -54.70 -25.46 22.96
N THR A 632 -54.71 -26.08 21.78
CA THR A 632 -55.75 -27.05 21.40
C THR A 632 -55.73 -28.28 22.30
N ILE A 633 -54.55 -28.84 22.58
CA ILE A 633 -54.40 -29.98 23.52
C ILE A 633 -54.84 -29.57 24.92
N PHE A 634 -54.49 -28.37 25.38
CA PHE A 634 -54.91 -27.86 26.68
C PHE A 634 -56.45 -27.78 26.78
N GLN A 635 -57.11 -27.24 25.76
CA GLN A 635 -58.58 -27.17 25.73
C GLN A 635 -59.22 -28.57 25.67
N LEU A 636 -58.70 -29.48 24.84
CA LEU A 636 -59.19 -30.86 24.76
C LEU A 636 -59.01 -31.62 26.09
N ASN A 637 -57.95 -31.36 26.84
CA ASN A 637 -57.76 -31.94 28.18
C ASN A 637 -58.77 -31.39 29.20
N ILE A 638 -59.13 -30.10 29.11
CA ILE A 638 -60.22 -29.53 29.92
C ILE A 638 -61.55 -30.20 29.57
N ASP A 639 -61.85 -30.31 28.27
CA ASP A 639 -63.09 -30.91 27.79
C ASP A 639 -63.17 -32.39 28.20
N LYS A 640 -62.07 -33.14 28.08
CA LYS A 640 -61.95 -34.51 28.56
C LYS A 640 -62.26 -34.61 30.06
N LYS A 641 -61.66 -33.75 30.88
CA LYS A 641 -61.91 -33.75 32.33
C LYS A 641 -63.38 -33.48 32.65
N ASN A 642 -64.00 -32.51 31.97
CA ASN A 642 -65.42 -32.20 32.17
C ASN A 642 -66.31 -33.39 31.78
N LEU A 643 -66.01 -34.05 30.66
CA LEU A 643 -66.72 -35.26 30.22
C LEU A 643 -66.55 -36.42 31.22
N GLU A 644 -65.35 -36.64 31.77
CA GLU A 644 -65.11 -37.65 32.82
C GLU A 644 -65.92 -37.38 34.09
N GLU A 645 -66.03 -36.12 34.51
CA GLU A 645 -66.86 -35.71 35.66
C GLU A 645 -68.35 -35.92 35.38
N GLU A 646 -68.82 -35.62 34.16
CA GLU A 646 -70.22 -35.83 33.77
C GLU A 646 -70.58 -37.32 33.72
N VAL A 647 -69.69 -38.17 33.20
CA VAL A 647 -69.85 -39.64 33.24
C VAL A 647 -69.93 -40.15 34.68
N LYS A 648 -69.04 -39.68 35.58
CA LYS A 648 -69.07 -40.06 37.01
C LYS A 648 -70.39 -39.65 37.68
N LYS A 649 -70.91 -38.47 37.34
CA LYS A 649 -72.19 -37.99 37.87
C LYS A 649 -73.34 -38.87 37.40
N LYS A 650 -73.43 -39.15 36.10
CA LYS A 650 -74.46 -40.04 35.53
C LYS A 650 -74.38 -41.46 36.13
N ASP A 651 -73.17 -41.98 36.36
CA ASP A 651 -72.97 -43.26 37.06
C ASP A 651 -73.52 -43.24 38.49
N SER A 652 -73.31 -42.15 39.22
CA SER A 652 -73.88 -41.99 40.56
C SER A 652 -75.41 -41.89 40.53
N ASP A 653 -75.98 -41.19 39.55
CA ASP A 653 -77.43 -41.01 39.41
C ASP A 653 -78.12 -42.34 39.05
N ILE A 654 -77.54 -43.12 38.13
CA ILE A 654 -78.00 -44.48 37.79
C ILE A 654 -78.02 -45.34 39.06
N LYS A 655 -76.90 -45.38 39.80
CA LYS A 655 -76.80 -46.18 41.02
C LYS A 655 -77.86 -45.80 42.07
N ASN A 656 -78.08 -44.51 42.28
CA ASN A 656 -79.11 -44.02 43.20
C ASN A 656 -80.53 -44.47 42.79
N LEU A 657 -80.84 -44.44 41.49
CA LEU A 657 -82.11 -44.90 40.95
C LEU A 657 -82.27 -46.43 41.04
N GLU A 658 -81.19 -47.20 40.86
CA GLU A 658 -81.17 -48.66 41.08
C GLU A 658 -81.43 -49.02 42.55
N ASP A 659 -80.81 -48.30 43.48
CA ASP A 659 -81.04 -48.46 44.92
C ASP A 659 -82.49 -48.10 45.30
N GLU A 660 -83.04 -47.02 44.74
CA GLU A 660 -84.45 -46.62 44.90
C GLU A 660 -85.40 -47.71 44.37
N ASN A 661 -85.14 -48.25 43.17
CA ASN A 661 -85.90 -49.36 42.60
C ASN A 661 -85.85 -50.61 43.48
N THR A 662 -84.69 -50.92 44.08
CA THR A 662 -84.54 -52.05 45.00
C THR A 662 -85.39 -51.88 46.27
N LYS A 663 -85.45 -50.64 46.81
CA LYS A 663 -86.34 -50.30 47.94
C LYS A 663 -87.81 -50.44 47.55
N GLN A 664 -88.21 -49.90 46.40
CA GLN A 664 -89.59 -50.00 45.91
C GLN A 664 -89.98 -51.46 45.63
N GLN A 665 -89.08 -52.28 45.10
CA GLN A 665 -89.31 -53.71 44.87
C GLN A 665 -89.54 -54.47 46.18
N THR A 666 -88.77 -54.13 47.22
CA THR A 666 -88.95 -54.67 48.58
C THR A 666 -90.31 -54.26 49.14
N LYS A 667 -90.69 -52.98 48.96
CA LYS A 667 -92.01 -52.46 49.34
C LYS A 667 -93.14 -53.18 48.61
N ILE A 668 -93.05 -53.37 47.29
CA ILE A 668 -94.01 -54.13 46.48
C ILE A 668 -94.18 -55.54 47.04
N THR A 669 -93.08 -56.25 47.31
CA THR A 669 -93.11 -57.61 47.87
C THR A 669 -93.86 -57.64 49.22
N SER A 670 -93.57 -56.68 50.11
CA SER A 670 -94.26 -56.58 51.40
C SER A 670 -95.77 -56.26 51.26
N LEU A 671 -96.13 -55.38 50.33
CA LEU A 671 -97.51 -54.97 50.05
C LEU A 671 -98.31 -56.09 49.37
N GLN A 672 -97.68 -56.85 48.47
CA GLN A 672 -98.27 -58.05 47.84
C GLN A 672 -98.58 -59.13 48.88
N ASN A 673 -97.65 -59.40 49.80
CA ASN A 673 -97.87 -60.33 50.91
C ASN A 673 -99.03 -59.88 51.80
N SER A 674 -99.02 -58.59 52.20
CA SER A 674 -100.08 -57.99 53.03
C SER A 674 -101.44 -58.05 52.33
N ASN A 675 -101.49 -57.69 51.04
CA ASN A 675 -102.69 -57.75 50.21
C ASN A 675 -103.22 -59.19 50.08
N THR A 676 -102.34 -60.18 49.89
CA THR A 676 -102.71 -61.59 49.81
C THR A 676 -103.33 -62.09 51.12
N ILE A 677 -102.75 -61.72 52.26
CA ILE A 677 -103.29 -62.02 53.59
C ILE A 677 -104.67 -61.36 53.76
N THR A 678 -104.78 -60.05 53.50
CA THR A 678 -106.05 -59.30 53.62
C THR A 678 -107.13 -59.86 52.70
N LYS A 679 -106.82 -60.23 51.45
CA LYS A 679 -107.76 -60.91 50.54
C LYS A 679 -108.21 -62.27 51.08
N GLY A 680 -107.29 -63.05 51.66
CA GLY A 680 -107.59 -64.32 52.31
C GLY A 680 -108.54 -64.16 53.49
N LEU A 681 -108.29 -63.16 54.35
CA LEU A 681 -109.16 -62.78 55.46
C LEU A 681 -110.52 -62.29 54.97
N LEU A 682 -110.56 -61.46 53.93
CA LEU A 682 -111.79 -60.97 53.31
C LEU A 682 -112.63 -62.12 52.74
N LYS A 683 -112.01 -63.10 52.07
CA LYS A 683 -112.69 -64.29 51.55
C LYS A 683 -113.28 -65.15 52.68
N LYS A 684 -112.52 -65.34 53.78
CA LYS A 684 -113.00 -66.04 54.98
C LYS A 684 -114.17 -65.30 55.64
N ALA A 685 -114.05 -63.98 55.83
CA ALA A 685 -115.08 -63.14 56.44
C ALA A 685 -116.37 -63.09 55.60
N LYS A 686 -116.27 -62.93 54.27
CA LYS A 686 -117.44 -62.98 53.36
C LYS A 686 -118.12 -64.35 53.34
N LYS A 687 -117.33 -65.43 53.38
CA LYS A 687 -117.89 -66.79 53.50
C LYS A 687 -118.65 -66.97 54.82
N LYS A 688 -118.03 -66.58 55.94
CA LYS A 688 -118.67 -66.63 57.28
C LYS A 688 -119.95 -65.78 57.34
N LEU A 689 -119.94 -64.57 56.75
CA LEU A 689 -121.13 -63.74 56.64
C LEU A 689 -122.25 -64.45 55.85
N LYS A 690 -121.93 -65.05 54.71
CA LYS A 690 -122.90 -65.80 53.88
C LYS A 690 -123.46 -67.03 54.61
N ASP A 691 -122.60 -67.77 55.33
CA ASP A 691 -123.00 -68.94 56.11
C ASP A 691 -123.95 -68.54 57.27
N LEU A 692 -123.69 -67.40 57.94
CA LEU A 692 -124.54 -66.83 58.99
C LEU A 692 -125.85 -66.24 58.45
N GLU A 693 -125.86 -65.62 57.26
CA GLU A 693 -127.08 -65.11 56.60
C GLU A 693 -128.00 -66.23 56.08
N SER A 694 -127.48 -67.46 55.92
CA SER A 694 -128.21 -68.63 55.40
C SER A 694 -128.76 -69.55 56.51
N GLY A 695 -128.25 -69.45 57.74
CA GLY A 695 -128.69 -70.24 58.89
C GLY A 695 -129.76 -69.51 59.71
N GLY A 696 -130.93 -70.12 59.90
CA GLY A 696 -132.12 -69.49 60.51
C GLY A 696 -132.07 -69.12 62.01
N ASN A 697 -130.88 -68.93 62.61
CA ASN A 697 -130.72 -68.41 63.97
C ASN A 697 -129.40 -67.62 64.05
N ALA A 698 -129.44 -66.35 63.64
CA ALA A 698 -128.25 -65.49 63.55
C ALA A 698 -128.28 -64.39 64.62
N ASP A 699 -127.17 -64.24 65.35
CA ASP A 699 -126.96 -63.17 66.32
C ASP A 699 -126.64 -61.85 65.57
N PHE A 700 -127.57 -60.89 65.59
CA PHE A 700 -127.48 -59.65 64.79
C PHE A 700 -126.22 -58.83 65.09
N ALA A 701 -125.67 -58.94 66.31
CA ALA A 701 -124.44 -58.27 66.71
C ALA A 701 -123.21 -58.79 65.96
N GLU A 702 -123.07 -60.12 65.79
CA GLU A 702 -121.93 -60.73 65.10
C GLU A 702 -121.93 -60.38 63.60
N ILE A 703 -123.10 -60.30 62.97
CA ILE A 703 -123.25 -59.85 61.58
C ILE A 703 -122.80 -58.38 61.40
N ALA A 704 -123.18 -57.49 62.32
CA ALA A 704 -122.80 -56.07 62.25
C ALA A 704 -121.29 -55.86 62.41
N GLU A 705 -120.65 -56.61 63.31
CA GLU A 705 -119.19 -56.58 63.51
C GLU A 705 -118.44 -57.16 62.29
N LEU A 706 -118.95 -58.24 61.69
CA LEU A 706 -118.41 -58.81 60.46
C LEU A 706 -118.52 -57.86 59.27
N LYS A 707 -119.65 -57.14 59.11
CA LYS A 707 -119.81 -56.11 58.07
C LYS A 707 -118.82 -54.97 58.25
N THR A 708 -118.62 -54.52 59.49
CA THR A 708 -117.62 -53.48 59.83
C THR A 708 -116.20 -53.95 59.52
N THR A 709 -115.88 -55.21 59.82
CA THR A 709 -114.58 -55.83 59.53
C THR A 709 -114.35 -55.96 58.03
N ILE A 710 -115.37 -56.39 57.26
CA ILE A 710 -115.31 -56.47 55.79
C ILE A 710 -115.02 -55.08 55.20
N SER A 711 -115.71 -54.03 55.63
CA SER A 711 -115.45 -52.66 55.15
C SER A 711 -114.02 -52.19 55.43
N LYS A 712 -113.47 -52.46 56.64
CA LYS A 712 -112.08 -52.14 56.98
C LYS A 712 -111.08 -52.90 56.11
N LEU A 713 -111.31 -54.20 55.87
CA LEU A 713 -110.46 -55.03 55.02
C LEU A 713 -110.55 -54.62 53.54
N GLU A 714 -111.73 -54.20 53.05
CA GLU A 714 -111.91 -53.68 51.70
C GLU A 714 -111.17 -52.34 51.51
N MET A 715 -111.26 -51.45 52.49
CA MET A 715 -110.52 -50.19 52.49
C MET A 715 -109.00 -50.41 52.51
N GLN A 716 -108.50 -51.32 53.35
CA GLN A 716 -107.08 -51.68 53.39
C GLN A 716 -106.60 -52.33 52.08
N ASN A 717 -107.38 -53.25 51.50
CA ASN A 717 -107.09 -53.86 50.21
C ASN A 717 -107.09 -52.82 49.07
N GLY A 718 -108.00 -51.85 49.11
CA GLY A 718 -108.02 -50.71 48.20
C GLY A 718 -106.75 -49.86 48.31
N LYS A 719 -106.33 -49.54 49.53
CA LYS A 719 -105.08 -48.83 49.80
C LYS A 719 -103.85 -49.58 49.29
N TYR A 720 -103.72 -50.88 49.57
CA TYR A 720 -102.61 -51.69 49.08
C TYR A 720 -102.55 -51.78 47.56
N LYS A 721 -103.70 -51.82 46.87
CA LYS A 721 -103.72 -51.77 45.40
C LYS A 721 -103.24 -50.42 44.85
N SER A 722 -103.62 -49.31 45.49
CA SER A 722 -103.14 -47.98 45.12
C SER A 722 -101.64 -47.88 45.34
N ASP A 723 -101.15 -48.22 46.54
CA ASP A 723 -99.72 -48.15 46.87
C ASP A 723 -98.87 -49.06 45.98
N LEU A 724 -99.39 -50.21 45.54
CA LEU A 724 -98.75 -51.10 44.57
C LEU A 724 -98.69 -50.47 43.17
N LYS A 725 -99.75 -49.78 42.74
CA LYS A 725 -99.78 -49.08 41.46
C LYS A 725 -98.72 -47.98 41.45
N ASP A 726 -98.69 -47.14 42.48
CA ASP A 726 -97.76 -46.01 42.59
C ASP A 726 -96.30 -46.47 42.65
N ALA A 727 -96.01 -47.55 43.40
CA ALA A 727 -94.66 -48.13 43.45
C ALA A 727 -94.22 -48.72 42.10
N ASN A 728 -95.12 -49.37 41.36
CA ASN A 728 -94.82 -49.89 40.02
C ASN A 728 -94.60 -48.77 39.00
N GLU A 729 -95.43 -47.72 39.04
CA GLU A 729 -95.25 -46.53 38.18
C GLU A 729 -93.91 -45.85 38.46
N THR A 730 -93.51 -45.75 39.73
CA THR A 730 -92.19 -45.23 40.13
C THR A 730 -91.05 -46.06 39.53
N ILE A 731 -91.12 -47.40 39.61
CA ILE A 731 -90.10 -48.29 39.02
C ILE A 731 -90.03 -48.12 37.50
N GLN A 732 -91.18 -48.02 36.81
CA GLN A 732 -91.21 -47.83 35.36
C GLN A 732 -90.59 -46.49 34.94
N ASN A 733 -90.91 -45.40 35.65
CA ASN A 733 -90.33 -44.08 35.38
C ASN A 733 -88.82 -44.06 35.65
N ASN A 734 -88.37 -44.68 36.74
CA ASN A 734 -86.95 -44.81 37.05
C ASN A 734 -86.23 -45.62 35.97
N LYS A 735 -86.83 -46.71 35.47
CA LYS A 735 -86.25 -47.53 34.40
C LYS A 735 -86.08 -46.74 33.10
N ALA A 736 -87.11 -46.00 32.67
CA ALA A 736 -87.01 -45.14 31.50
C ALA A 736 -85.92 -44.05 31.66
N THR A 737 -85.75 -43.53 32.88
CA THR A 737 -84.71 -42.55 33.20
C THR A 737 -83.30 -43.19 33.15
N ILE A 738 -83.13 -44.39 33.71
CA ILE A 738 -81.88 -45.17 33.62
C ILE A 738 -81.51 -45.43 32.16
N ASP A 739 -82.45 -45.92 31.34
CA ASP A 739 -82.20 -46.19 29.91
C ASP A 739 -81.73 -44.92 29.17
N THR A 740 -82.28 -43.76 29.51
CA THR A 740 -81.86 -42.46 28.95
C THR A 740 -80.45 -42.09 29.41
N LEU A 741 -80.15 -42.22 30.70
CA LEU A 741 -78.83 -41.93 31.27
C LEU A 741 -77.74 -42.86 30.74
N GLU A 742 -78.06 -44.13 30.47
CA GLU A 742 -77.12 -45.09 29.86
C GLU A 742 -76.79 -44.73 28.41
N ASN A 743 -77.78 -44.30 27.62
CA ASN A 743 -77.58 -43.83 26.25
C ASN A 743 -76.72 -42.55 26.21
N ASP A 744 -76.99 -41.60 27.10
CA ASP A 744 -76.16 -40.40 27.26
C ASP A 744 -74.72 -40.76 27.64
N LYS A 745 -74.54 -41.67 28.61
CA LYS A 745 -73.23 -42.15 29.05
C LYS A 745 -72.46 -42.82 27.91
N SER A 746 -73.13 -43.63 27.09
CA SER A 746 -72.53 -44.27 25.91
C SER A 746 -72.05 -43.22 24.89
N SER A 747 -72.87 -42.20 24.64
CA SER A 747 -72.52 -41.08 23.75
C SER A 747 -71.33 -40.27 24.27
N LEU A 748 -71.28 -39.98 25.58
CA LEU A 748 -70.17 -39.27 26.23
C LEU A 748 -68.87 -40.09 26.18
N LYS A 749 -68.92 -41.41 26.38
CA LYS A 749 -67.75 -42.29 26.24
C LYS A 749 -67.19 -42.31 24.82
N ASN A 750 -68.06 -42.29 23.80
CA ASN A 750 -67.63 -42.19 22.42
C ASN A 750 -66.94 -40.84 22.15
N ALA A 751 -67.49 -39.73 22.67
CA ALA A 751 -66.86 -38.41 22.57
C ALA A 751 -65.47 -38.39 23.26
N LEU A 752 -65.33 -39.04 24.41
CA LEU A 752 -64.06 -39.20 25.13
C LEU A 752 -63.01 -39.92 24.26
N SER A 753 -63.39 -41.04 23.64
CA SER A 753 -62.52 -41.81 22.76
C SER A 753 -62.07 -41.01 21.53
N ILE A 754 -62.95 -40.18 20.96
CA ILE A 754 -62.61 -39.28 19.85
C ILE A 754 -61.63 -38.19 20.29
N ALA A 755 -61.81 -37.62 21.49
CA ALA A 755 -60.90 -36.63 22.04
C ALA A 755 -59.51 -37.22 22.29
N ASP A 756 -59.42 -38.44 22.85
CA ASP A 756 -58.15 -39.15 23.06
C ASP A 756 -57.41 -39.41 21.74
N GLY A 757 -58.11 -39.90 20.71
CA GLY A 757 -57.51 -40.12 19.39
C GLY A 757 -56.95 -38.83 18.76
N LYS A 758 -57.67 -37.70 18.90
CA LYS A 758 -57.18 -36.40 18.43
C LYS A 758 -55.95 -35.92 19.19
N ILE A 759 -55.91 -36.12 20.51
CA ILE A 759 -54.75 -35.76 21.33
C ILE A 759 -53.52 -36.57 20.89
N GLU A 760 -53.66 -37.88 20.68
CA GLU A 760 -52.56 -38.74 20.22
C GLU A 760 -52.02 -38.32 18.83
N ASP A 761 -52.91 -38.01 17.89
CA ASP A 761 -52.50 -37.57 16.55
C ASP A 761 -51.76 -36.22 16.60
N LEU A 762 -52.21 -35.28 17.44
CA LEU A 762 -51.53 -33.99 17.62
C LEU A 762 -50.17 -34.14 18.32
N LEU A 763 -50.05 -35.04 19.31
CA LEU A 763 -48.77 -35.36 19.95
C LEU A 763 -47.78 -35.96 18.95
N ARG A 764 -48.24 -36.84 18.06
CA ARG A 764 -47.42 -37.40 16.97
C ARG A 764 -46.92 -36.29 16.03
N LYS A 765 -47.78 -35.32 15.69
CA LYS A 765 -47.42 -34.17 14.85
C LYS A 765 -46.38 -33.27 15.52
N ILE A 766 -46.48 -33.03 16.83
CA ILE A 766 -45.47 -32.26 17.60
C ILE A 766 -44.12 -32.96 17.56
N ASN A 767 -44.08 -34.28 17.77
CA ASN A 767 -42.82 -35.03 17.76
C ASN A 767 -42.15 -34.99 16.38
N ASN A 768 -42.90 -35.18 15.30
CA ASN A 768 -42.35 -35.09 13.94
C ASN A 768 -41.76 -33.70 13.65
N LEU A 769 -42.46 -32.62 14.05
CA LEU A 769 -41.97 -31.25 13.87
C LEU A 769 -40.71 -30.98 14.71
N LYS A 770 -40.60 -31.59 15.90
CA LYS A 770 -39.42 -31.48 16.75
C LYS A 770 -38.22 -32.17 16.11
N ASP A 771 -38.41 -33.37 15.57
CA ASP A 771 -37.36 -34.13 14.89
C ASP A 771 -36.86 -33.40 13.64
N GLU A 772 -37.75 -32.79 12.85
CA GLU A 772 -37.37 -31.95 11.70
C GLU A 772 -36.54 -30.71 12.12
N ASN A 773 -36.90 -30.09 13.24
CA ASN A 773 -36.18 -28.92 13.75
C ASN A 773 -34.80 -29.30 14.30
N ASP A 774 -34.67 -30.45 14.95
CA ASP A 774 -33.39 -30.97 15.43
C ASP A 774 -32.45 -31.37 14.27
N ASP A 775 -32.99 -31.89 13.15
CA ASP A 775 -32.21 -32.12 11.91
C ASP A 775 -31.71 -30.80 11.29
N LEU A 776 -32.59 -29.80 11.16
CA LEU A 776 -32.21 -28.49 10.61
C LEU A 776 -31.17 -27.78 11.48
N LYS A 777 -31.30 -27.87 12.81
CA LYS A 777 -30.33 -27.32 13.76
C LYS A 777 -28.98 -28.04 13.70
N SER A 778 -28.99 -29.36 13.58
CA SER A 778 -27.78 -30.17 13.36
C SER A 778 -27.07 -29.79 12.06
N ARG A 779 -27.81 -29.55 10.98
CA ARG A 779 -27.23 -29.08 9.70
C ARG A 779 -26.60 -27.69 9.81
N LEU A 780 -27.17 -26.80 10.61
CA LEU A 780 -26.62 -25.47 10.88
C LEU A 780 -25.35 -25.53 11.74
N ASP A 781 -25.34 -26.36 12.78
CA ASP A 781 -24.20 -26.50 13.70
C ASP A 781 -22.99 -27.21 13.05
N ASN A 782 -23.24 -28.05 12.04
CA ASN A 782 -22.18 -28.78 11.32
C ASN A 782 -21.40 -27.92 10.30
N ALA A 783 -21.92 -26.75 9.90
CA ALA A 783 -21.21 -25.82 9.03
C ALA A 783 -20.16 -25.04 9.83
N THR A 784 -18.97 -25.62 9.97
CA THR A 784 -17.90 -25.03 10.80
C THR A 784 -17.03 -24.10 9.98
N ILE A 785 -16.99 -22.81 10.36
CA ILE A 785 -16.06 -21.82 9.82
C ILE A 785 -14.83 -21.73 10.73
N CYS A 786 -13.72 -22.32 10.30
CA CYS A 786 -12.45 -22.27 11.03
C CYS A 786 -11.59 -21.09 10.59
N LYS A 787 -10.98 -20.39 11.56
CA LYS A 787 -10.05 -19.29 11.33
C LYS A 787 -8.68 -19.57 11.96
N ASN A 788 -7.61 -19.19 11.27
CA ASN A 788 -6.23 -19.18 11.78
C ASN A 788 -5.82 -20.56 12.36
N LYS A 789 -5.24 -20.63 13.58
CA LYS A 789 -4.66 -21.85 14.18
C LYS A 789 -5.58 -23.10 14.17
N SER A 790 -6.90 -22.91 14.12
CA SER A 790 -7.88 -24.01 14.02
C SER A 790 -7.88 -24.73 12.65
N THR A 791 -7.37 -24.09 11.59
CA THR A 791 -7.29 -24.67 10.23
C THR A 791 -6.29 -25.83 10.16
N ARG A 792 -5.11 -25.70 10.80
CA ARG A 792 -4.11 -26.77 10.90
C ARG A 792 -4.69 -28.02 11.56
N LYS A 793 -5.33 -27.83 12.71
CA LYS A 793 -5.95 -28.94 13.45
C LYS A 793 -7.03 -29.61 12.59
N LEU A 794 -7.89 -28.84 11.94
CA LEU A 794 -8.94 -29.36 11.06
C LEU A 794 -8.37 -30.21 9.90
N ILE A 795 -7.26 -29.80 9.28
CA ILE A 795 -6.62 -30.57 8.21
C ILE A 795 -6.07 -31.90 8.73
N LEU A 796 -5.35 -31.86 9.87
CA LEU A 796 -4.77 -33.06 10.47
C LEU A 796 -5.85 -34.03 10.97
N ASP A 797 -6.87 -33.51 11.65
CA ASP A 797 -8.03 -34.28 12.11
C ASP A 797 -8.69 -34.96 10.92
N ALA A 798 -8.91 -34.25 9.81
CA ALA A 798 -9.52 -34.83 8.63
C ALA A 798 -8.67 -35.92 7.93
N ILE A 799 -7.35 -35.80 7.91
CA ILE A 799 -6.45 -36.87 7.44
C ILE A 799 -6.51 -38.08 8.37
N ASN A 800 -6.61 -37.85 9.68
CA ASN A 800 -6.66 -38.91 10.69
C ASN A 800 -8.05 -39.59 10.76
N ASP A 801 -9.12 -38.85 10.47
CA ASP A 801 -10.50 -39.31 10.48
C ASP A 801 -10.85 -40.14 9.23
N ALA A 802 -10.12 -39.94 8.12
CA ALA A 802 -10.33 -40.68 6.89
C ALA A 802 -10.17 -42.19 7.11
N LYS A 803 -11.17 -42.96 6.68
CA LYS A 803 -11.23 -44.43 6.80
C LYS A 803 -11.12 -45.15 5.46
N GLU A 804 -11.64 -44.57 4.39
CA GLU A 804 -11.77 -45.22 3.08
C GLU A 804 -11.06 -44.41 1.99
N GLU A 805 -11.40 -43.13 1.84
CA GLU A 805 -10.93 -42.30 0.73
C GLU A 805 -10.68 -40.86 1.20
N LEU A 806 -9.54 -40.29 0.79
CA LEU A 806 -9.16 -38.91 1.07
C LEU A 806 -8.75 -38.23 -0.23
N ASP A 807 -9.54 -37.28 -0.69
CA ASP A 807 -9.26 -36.52 -1.90
C ASP A 807 -8.77 -35.13 -1.55
N MET A 808 -7.62 -34.72 -2.08
CA MET A 808 -6.99 -33.43 -1.80
C MET A 808 -6.63 -32.73 -3.11
N SER A 809 -7.13 -31.50 -3.30
CA SER A 809 -6.68 -30.59 -4.34
C SER A 809 -5.94 -29.43 -3.69
N VAL A 810 -4.65 -29.30 -3.98
CA VAL A 810 -3.76 -28.30 -3.36
C VAL A 810 -2.82 -27.65 -4.36
N PRO A 811 -2.66 -26.31 -4.37
CA PRO A 811 -1.78 -25.66 -5.34
C PRO A 811 -0.31 -26.01 -5.12
N TRP A 812 0.12 -26.09 -3.85
CA TRP A 812 1.42 -26.57 -3.44
C TRP A 812 1.26 -27.54 -2.27
N ILE A 813 2.09 -28.58 -2.23
CA ILE A 813 2.22 -29.46 -1.07
C ILE A 813 3.66 -29.44 -0.58
N SER A 814 3.98 -28.54 0.35
CA SER A 814 5.33 -28.39 0.87
C SER A 814 5.34 -28.10 2.35
N TYR A 815 6.14 -28.84 3.10
CA TYR A 815 6.40 -28.56 4.50
C TYR A 815 7.57 -27.58 4.65
N ILE A 816 7.34 -26.44 5.32
CA ILE A 816 8.38 -25.54 5.77
C ILE A 816 8.01 -24.93 7.14
N VAL A 817 8.76 -25.30 8.19
CA VAL A 817 8.82 -24.55 9.46
C VAL A 817 10.26 -24.13 9.67
N ASP A 818 10.42 -22.85 10.01
CA ASP A 818 11.60 -22.14 10.53
C ASP A 818 12.99 -22.54 9.98
N ARG A 819 13.62 -21.63 9.22
CA ARG A 819 15.01 -21.78 8.77
C ARG A 819 16.01 -21.88 9.94
N ASN A 820 15.60 -21.47 11.14
CA ASN A 820 16.50 -21.29 12.28
C ASN A 820 16.36 -22.37 13.38
N GLN A 821 15.44 -23.33 13.25
CA GLN A 821 15.31 -24.43 14.23
C GLN A 821 15.16 -25.78 13.52
N ASN A 822 16.01 -26.74 13.90
CA ASN A 822 16.06 -28.14 13.44
C ASN A 822 14.78 -28.97 13.75
N THR A 823 13.62 -28.36 13.98
CA THR A 823 12.37 -29.05 14.27
C THR A 823 11.67 -29.43 12.96
N ARG A 824 11.81 -30.70 12.56
CA ARG A 824 10.93 -31.34 11.57
C ARG A 824 9.57 -31.57 12.23
N ASP A 825 8.52 -30.92 11.73
CA ASP A 825 7.14 -31.23 12.03
C ASP A 825 6.82 -32.47 11.18
N ASP A 826 7.30 -33.62 11.65
CA ASP A 826 7.03 -34.94 11.04
C ASP A 826 5.52 -35.28 11.06
N GLU A 827 4.69 -34.47 11.70
CA GLU A 827 3.27 -34.68 11.95
C GLU A 827 2.41 -34.84 10.68
N LEU A 828 2.61 -34.02 9.63
CA LEU A 828 1.83 -34.14 8.39
C LEU A 828 2.21 -35.41 7.61
N ILE A 829 3.51 -35.68 7.48
CA ILE A 829 4.00 -36.91 6.83
C ILE A 829 3.52 -38.13 7.62
N THR A 830 3.60 -38.08 8.94
CA THR A 830 3.13 -39.14 9.84
C THR A 830 1.62 -39.33 9.72
N SER A 831 0.83 -38.25 9.62
CA SER A 831 -0.63 -38.35 9.45
C SER A 831 -1.00 -39.00 8.11
N ILE A 832 -0.32 -38.62 7.02
CA ILE A 832 -0.51 -39.25 5.70
C ILE A 832 -0.05 -40.71 5.73
N GLU A 833 1.11 -41.01 6.34
CA GLU A 833 1.60 -42.38 6.52
C GLU A 833 0.63 -43.22 7.36
N ASN A 834 0.07 -42.67 8.42
CA ASN A 834 -0.93 -43.34 9.25
C ASN A 834 -2.22 -43.61 8.46
N ALA A 835 -2.70 -42.65 7.66
CA ALA A 835 -3.86 -42.86 6.79
C ALA A 835 -3.61 -43.98 5.78
N LEU A 836 -2.46 -43.96 5.11
CA LEU A 836 -2.05 -45.01 4.19
C LEU A 836 -1.91 -46.37 4.90
N ASN A 837 -1.36 -46.43 6.11
CA ASN A 837 -1.26 -47.67 6.89
C ASN A 837 -2.63 -48.23 7.30
N ARG A 838 -3.62 -47.37 7.52
CA ARG A 838 -5.03 -47.75 7.75
C ARG A 838 -5.72 -48.28 6.50
N GLY A 839 -5.08 -48.25 5.32
CA GLY A 839 -5.67 -48.69 4.06
C GLY A 839 -6.45 -47.60 3.32
N VAL A 840 -6.35 -46.34 3.75
CA VAL A 840 -7.04 -45.22 3.09
C VAL A 840 -6.47 -45.01 1.68
N ARG A 841 -7.35 -44.87 0.69
CA ARG A 841 -7.01 -44.44 -0.66
C ARG A 841 -6.91 -42.91 -0.70
N ILE A 842 -5.75 -42.37 -1.01
CA ILE A 842 -5.50 -40.92 -1.08
C ILE A 842 -5.38 -40.48 -2.54
N LYS A 843 -6.26 -39.57 -3.00
CA LYS A 843 -6.14 -38.91 -4.32
C LYS A 843 -5.62 -37.49 -4.16
N LEU A 844 -4.44 -37.21 -4.68
CA LEU A 844 -3.77 -35.92 -4.56
C LEU A 844 -3.69 -35.21 -5.91
N ARG A 845 -4.45 -34.15 -6.08
CA ARG A 845 -4.44 -33.25 -7.23
C ARG A 845 -3.60 -32.01 -6.87
N TYR A 846 -2.54 -31.70 -7.62
CA TYR A 846 -1.61 -30.65 -7.17
C TYR A 846 -0.88 -29.89 -8.28
N GLY A 847 -0.49 -28.65 -7.98
CA GLY A 847 0.33 -27.79 -8.85
C GLY A 847 -0.41 -26.55 -9.37
N MET A 848 0.30 -25.42 -9.41
CA MET A 848 -0.08 -24.24 -10.19
C MET A 848 0.63 -24.24 -11.53
N GLY A 849 -0.05 -23.77 -12.57
CA GLY A 849 0.59 -23.51 -13.85
C GLY A 849 1.67 -22.44 -13.68
N ASN A 850 2.88 -22.71 -14.18
CA ASN A 850 3.81 -21.65 -14.49
C ASN A 850 3.10 -20.79 -15.54
N GLY A 851 2.63 -19.61 -15.15
CA GLY A 851 2.11 -18.62 -16.10
C GLY A 851 3.06 -18.55 -17.27
N SER A 852 2.51 -18.74 -18.46
CA SER A 852 3.10 -18.75 -19.80
C SER A 852 4.39 -17.93 -19.94
N SER A 853 5.48 -18.47 -19.41
CA SER A 853 6.86 -18.07 -19.65
C SER A 853 7.40 -18.99 -20.73
N SER A 854 6.70 -18.99 -21.86
CA SER A 854 7.13 -19.60 -23.11
C SER A 854 6.89 -18.58 -24.21
N LYS A 855 7.84 -17.65 -24.35
CA LYS A 855 8.41 -17.29 -25.66
C LYS A 855 9.72 -16.52 -25.45
N LYS A 856 10.80 -17.29 -25.66
CA LYS A 856 12.13 -16.89 -26.17
C LYS A 856 12.77 -15.64 -25.55
N ASN A 857 13.44 -15.84 -24.41
CA ASN A 857 14.62 -15.04 -24.11
C ASN A 857 15.83 -15.99 -24.05
N ASN A 858 16.64 -15.98 -25.12
CA ASN A 858 17.71 -16.95 -25.37
C ASN A 858 18.94 -16.82 -24.45
N ASN A 859 18.90 -16.00 -23.40
CA ASN A 859 20.06 -15.73 -22.54
C ASN A 859 19.91 -16.08 -21.05
N LYS A 860 18.87 -16.81 -20.63
CA LYS A 860 18.89 -17.52 -19.34
C LYS A 860 19.25 -18.99 -19.53
N LYS A 861 20.53 -19.25 -19.83
CA LYS A 861 21.13 -20.57 -19.58
C LYS A 861 21.20 -20.75 -18.05
N ASN A 862 20.43 -21.71 -17.52
CA ASN A 862 20.60 -22.42 -16.23
C ASN A 862 19.39 -22.45 -15.27
N SER A 863 18.16 -22.69 -15.73
CA SER A 863 17.21 -23.45 -14.90
C SER A 863 16.48 -24.51 -15.72
N ARG A 864 17.15 -25.65 -15.97
CA ARG A 864 16.43 -26.85 -16.41
C ARG A 864 15.41 -27.23 -15.33
N PRO A 865 14.15 -27.57 -15.68
CA PRO A 865 13.26 -28.22 -14.74
C PRO A 865 13.94 -29.49 -14.23
N ILE A 866 14.06 -29.62 -12.91
CA ILE A 866 14.70 -30.79 -12.27
C ILE A 866 13.88 -32.04 -12.67
N SER A 867 14.58 -33.02 -13.23
CA SER A 867 14.06 -34.32 -13.62
C SER A 867 13.71 -35.19 -12.39
N TYR A 868 12.79 -36.12 -12.56
CA TYR A 868 12.39 -37.07 -11.51
C TYR A 868 13.58 -37.81 -10.87
N ASN A 869 14.56 -38.20 -11.69
CA ASN A 869 15.76 -38.89 -11.24
C ASN A 869 16.66 -38.01 -10.36
N GLU A 870 16.59 -36.69 -10.51
CA GLU A 870 17.30 -35.75 -9.65
C GLU A 870 16.58 -35.59 -8.31
N ILE A 871 15.24 -35.58 -8.29
CA ILE A 871 14.45 -35.49 -7.03
C ILE A 871 14.58 -36.76 -6.18
N LYS A 872 14.57 -37.94 -6.82
CA LYS A 872 14.76 -39.23 -6.14
C LYS A 872 16.11 -39.31 -5.39
N LYS A 873 17.12 -38.55 -5.82
CA LYS A 873 18.45 -38.49 -5.22
C LYS A 873 18.57 -37.47 -4.09
N LEU A 874 17.54 -36.63 -3.86
CA LEU A 874 17.54 -35.65 -2.78
C LEU A 874 17.28 -36.34 -1.44
N GLU A 875 18.22 -36.21 -0.51
CA GLU A 875 18.04 -36.64 0.89
C GLU A 875 17.28 -35.61 1.73
N THR A 876 17.28 -34.34 1.29
CA THR A 876 16.64 -33.22 1.97
C THR A 876 15.84 -32.36 0.97
N PRO A 877 14.76 -31.69 1.42
CA PRO A 877 13.96 -30.85 0.55
C PRO A 877 14.76 -29.63 0.04
N PRO A 878 14.57 -29.20 -1.22
CA PRO A 878 15.24 -28.02 -1.78
C PRO A 878 15.04 -26.72 -0.96
N SER A 879 16.11 -25.95 -0.71
CA SER A 879 16.10 -24.69 0.06
C SER A 879 16.31 -23.44 -0.83
N GLY A 880 15.59 -22.33 -0.55
CA GLY A 880 15.64 -21.05 -1.31
C GLY A 880 14.26 -20.51 -1.76
N ASP A 881 14.19 -19.28 -2.28
CA ASP A 881 12.94 -18.55 -2.58
C ASP A 881 12.39 -18.82 -4.00
N GLY A 882 11.07 -18.65 -4.21
CA GLY A 882 10.37 -18.66 -5.51
C GLY A 882 10.42 -19.96 -6.32
N GLU A 883 11.50 -20.16 -7.09
CA GLU A 883 11.70 -21.32 -8.00
C GLU A 883 11.79 -22.68 -7.26
N ASN A 884 12.01 -22.68 -5.95
CA ASN A 884 12.10 -23.89 -5.15
C ASN A 884 10.76 -24.47 -4.65
N GLN A 885 9.64 -23.74 -4.73
CA GLN A 885 8.37 -24.24 -4.19
C GLN A 885 7.77 -25.39 -5.03
N TYR A 886 7.92 -25.31 -6.35
CA TYR A 886 7.58 -26.40 -7.27
C TYR A 886 8.46 -27.64 -7.02
N LYS A 887 9.78 -27.45 -6.92
CA LYS A 887 10.75 -28.52 -6.64
C LYS A 887 10.49 -29.19 -5.28
N ARG A 888 10.10 -28.41 -4.27
CA ARG A 888 9.68 -28.92 -2.96
C ARG A 888 8.38 -29.72 -3.05
N THR A 889 7.38 -29.22 -3.78
CA THR A 889 6.12 -29.94 -4.01
C THR A 889 6.39 -31.32 -4.61
N LEU A 890 7.22 -31.37 -5.65
CA LEU A 890 7.65 -32.63 -6.27
C LEU A 890 8.35 -33.58 -5.28
N TYR A 891 9.24 -33.04 -4.45
CA TYR A 891 9.94 -33.81 -3.41
C TYR A 891 8.95 -34.44 -2.40
N TYR A 892 7.98 -33.68 -1.88
CA TYR A 892 7.01 -34.21 -0.92
C TYR A 892 6.04 -35.21 -1.54
N VAL A 893 5.54 -34.95 -2.76
CA VAL A 893 4.72 -35.94 -3.48
C VAL A 893 5.51 -37.24 -3.64
N TRP A 894 6.79 -37.18 -4.00
CA TRP A 894 7.65 -38.38 -4.07
C TRP A 894 7.80 -39.08 -2.71
N GLN A 895 8.00 -38.34 -1.61
CA GLN A 895 8.07 -38.93 -0.27
C GLN A 895 6.76 -39.65 0.09
N TYR A 896 5.60 -39.07 -0.20
CA TYR A 896 4.31 -39.72 0.03
C TYR A 896 4.16 -41.01 -0.79
N HIS A 897 4.57 -41.00 -2.07
CA HIS A 897 4.62 -42.21 -2.89
C HIS A 897 5.57 -43.28 -2.33
N LYS A 898 6.72 -42.87 -1.79
CA LYS A 898 7.66 -43.79 -1.13
C LYS A 898 7.06 -44.43 0.12
N LYS A 899 6.24 -43.69 0.87
CA LYS A 899 5.49 -44.19 2.03
C LYS A 899 4.33 -45.10 1.61
N ALA A 900 3.58 -44.72 0.59
CA ALA A 900 2.48 -45.51 0.04
C ALA A 900 2.93 -46.91 -0.43
N LYS A 901 4.12 -47.02 -1.05
CA LYS A 901 4.71 -48.31 -1.45
C LYS A 901 4.99 -49.28 -0.29
N LYS A 902 5.00 -48.80 0.95
CA LYS A 902 5.27 -49.60 2.16
C LYS A 902 4.03 -49.78 3.04
N SER A 903 2.87 -49.32 2.58
CA SER A 903 1.62 -49.30 3.35
C SER A 903 0.53 -50.13 2.67
N ASN A 904 -0.59 -50.33 3.37
CA ASN A 904 -1.77 -51.04 2.85
C ASN A 904 -2.68 -50.17 1.97
N GLY A 905 -2.52 -48.85 2.03
CA GLY A 905 -3.31 -47.88 1.27
C GLY A 905 -2.69 -47.53 -0.07
N GLU A 906 -3.42 -46.75 -0.86
CA GLU A 906 -3.03 -46.35 -2.20
C GLU A 906 -2.89 -44.83 -2.28
N LEU A 907 -1.83 -44.33 -2.93
CA LEU A 907 -1.69 -42.92 -3.26
C LEU A 907 -1.75 -42.73 -4.77
N ILE A 908 -2.76 -42.01 -5.22
CA ILE A 908 -2.99 -41.62 -6.61
C ILE A 908 -2.68 -40.13 -6.68
N SER A 909 -1.89 -39.67 -7.65
CA SER A 909 -1.56 -38.24 -7.70
C SER A 909 -1.53 -37.68 -9.11
N PHE A 910 -2.20 -36.56 -9.33
CA PHE A 910 -2.36 -35.93 -10.63
C PHE A 910 -1.90 -34.48 -10.61
N LYS A 911 -0.89 -34.13 -11.41
CA LYS A 911 -0.45 -32.75 -11.54
C LYS A 911 -1.48 -31.96 -12.34
N VAL A 912 -1.91 -30.84 -11.79
CA VAL A 912 -2.76 -29.85 -12.45
C VAL A 912 -2.07 -28.49 -12.47
N ASN A 913 -2.70 -27.55 -13.16
CA ASN A 913 -2.24 -26.17 -13.27
C ASN A 913 -3.31 -25.21 -12.75
N ASP A 914 -3.80 -25.44 -11.53
CA ASP A 914 -4.86 -24.62 -10.94
C ASP A 914 -4.59 -24.25 -9.49
N HIS A 915 -5.42 -23.36 -8.95
CA HIS A 915 -5.23 -22.82 -7.59
C HIS A 915 -6.23 -23.40 -6.58
N SER A 916 -6.84 -24.53 -6.93
CA SER A 916 -7.92 -25.18 -6.20
C SER A 916 -7.45 -25.66 -4.83
N LYS A 917 -8.23 -25.33 -3.78
CA LYS A 917 -7.96 -25.71 -2.39
C LYS A 917 -9.18 -26.40 -1.80
N LEU A 918 -9.16 -27.72 -1.88
CA LEU A 918 -10.29 -28.57 -1.53
C LEU A 918 -9.78 -29.87 -0.92
N MET A 919 -10.51 -30.38 0.08
CA MET A 919 -10.33 -31.72 0.60
C MET A 919 -11.70 -32.38 0.77
N ILE A 920 -11.84 -33.65 0.38
CA ILE A 920 -13.06 -34.46 0.57
C ILE A 920 -12.66 -35.69 1.37
N VAL A 921 -13.42 -36.00 2.42
CA VAL A 921 -13.11 -37.11 3.34
C VAL A 921 -14.26 -38.11 3.31
N ASP A 922 -13.95 -39.35 2.93
CA ASP A 922 -14.85 -40.51 2.87
C ASP A 922 -16.19 -40.24 2.17
N LYS A 923 -16.26 -39.26 1.26
CA LYS A 923 -17.53 -38.75 0.67
C LYS A 923 -18.59 -38.38 1.72
N LYS A 924 -18.17 -37.99 2.93
CA LYS A 924 -19.06 -37.57 4.03
C LYS A 924 -19.11 -36.07 4.19
N TYR A 925 -17.96 -35.42 4.04
CA TYR A 925 -17.86 -33.97 4.14
C TYR A 925 -16.69 -33.47 3.28
N TYR A 926 -16.76 -32.19 2.93
CA TYR A 926 -15.68 -31.48 2.27
C TYR A 926 -15.18 -30.34 3.14
N ILE A 927 -13.93 -29.96 2.86
CA ILE A 927 -13.25 -28.83 3.47
C ILE A 927 -12.75 -27.95 2.33
N MET A 928 -13.19 -26.68 2.31
CA MET A 928 -12.87 -25.73 1.23
C MET A 928 -12.37 -24.40 1.81
N GLY A 929 -11.35 -23.81 1.21
CA GLY A 929 -10.79 -22.52 1.65
C GLY A 929 -9.26 -22.52 1.77
N SER A 930 -8.72 -21.87 2.81
CA SER A 930 -7.28 -21.69 2.96
C SER A 930 -6.53 -22.97 3.40
N LEU A 931 -6.18 -23.84 2.45
CA LEU A 931 -5.23 -24.95 2.66
C LEU A 931 -3.76 -24.51 2.75
N ASN A 932 -3.50 -23.28 3.18
CA ASN A 932 -2.15 -22.70 3.22
C ASN A 932 -1.20 -23.46 4.14
N TYR A 933 -1.69 -24.19 5.14
CA TYR A 933 -0.89 -25.15 5.93
C TYR A 933 -0.15 -26.16 5.05
N LEU A 934 -0.76 -26.57 3.94
CA LEU A 934 -0.15 -27.50 3.00
C LEU A 934 0.81 -26.78 2.03
N SER A 935 0.75 -25.45 1.93
CA SER A 935 1.39 -24.69 0.85
C SER A 935 2.43 -23.65 1.28
N PHE A 936 2.41 -23.11 2.51
CA PHE A 936 3.22 -21.96 2.93
C PHE A 936 3.96 -22.13 4.28
N LEU A 937 5.01 -21.34 4.45
CA LEU A 937 5.83 -21.18 5.66
C LEU A 937 5.01 -20.61 6.84
N TYR A 938 4.79 -21.40 7.90
CA TYR A 938 4.35 -20.85 9.20
C TYR A 938 5.58 -20.65 10.10
N GLN A 939 6.02 -19.41 10.26
CA GLN A 939 6.99 -19.09 11.32
C GLN A 939 6.27 -19.15 12.66
N LYS A 940 6.78 -19.94 13.60
CA LYS A 940 6.19 -20.14 14.93
C LYS A 940 6.09 -18.83 15.74
N THR A 941 6.77 -17.77 15.30
CA THR A 941 6.96 -16.50 16.01
C THR A 941 6.34 -15.27 15.34
N THR A 942 5.83 -15.36 14.10
CA THR A 942 5.11 -14.25 13.48
C THR A 942 3.64 -14.60 13.34
N THR A 943 2.78 -13.82 13.99
CA THR A 943 1.33 -13.81 13.76
C THR A 943 1.07 -13.62 12.26
N ASP A 944 0.73 -14.71 11.56
CA ASP A 944 0.21 -14.62 10.21
C ASP A 944 -1.15 -13.90 10.29
N ASN A 945 -1.19 -12.69 9.75
CA ASN A 945 -2.36 -11.81 9.77
C ASN A 945 -3.24 -12.01 8.52
N ARG A 946 -2.92 -12.99 7.66
CA ARG A 946 -3.82 -13.40 6.57
C ARG A 946 -5.06 -13.99 7.24
N GLY A 947 -6.22 -13.35 7.10
CA GLY A 947 -7.48 -13.84 7.65
C GLY A 947 -7.92 -15.12 6.95
N GLU A 948 -7.27 -16.24 7.26
CA GLU A 948 -7.49 -17.52 6.61
C GLU A 948 -8.80 -18.14 7.10
N ILE A 949 -9.67 -18.47 6.15
CA ILE A 949 -10.99 -19.05 6.41
C ILE A 949 -11.04 -20.42 5.72
N MET A 950 -11.49 -21.42 6.45
CA MET A 950 -11.86 -22.73 5.92
C MET A 950 -13.28 -23.07 6.34
N ILE A 951 -14.02 -23.69 5.44
CA ILE A 951 -15.39 -24.15 5.64
C ILE A 951 -15.36 -25.67 5.61
N LYS A 952 -15.86 -26.32 6.67
CA LYS A 952 -16.22 -27.75 6.68
C LYS A 952 -17.74 -27.86 6.53
N ASP A 953 -18.19 -28.65 5.56
CA ASP A 953 -19.61 -28.82 5.24
C ASP A 953 -19.87 -30.23 4.66
N ASN A 954 -21.09 -30.75 4.81
CA ASN A 954 -21.54 -32.07 4.39
C ASN A 954 -22.66 -32.04 3.33
N ASN A 955 -22.88 -30.89 2.68
CA ASN A 955 -23.89 -30.74 1.63
C ASN A 955 -23.67 -31.73 0.46
N SER A 956 -24.56 -32.72 0.35
CA SER A 956 -24.46 -33.83 -0.62
C SER A 956 -24.53 -33.38 -2.09
N LYS A 957 -25.30 -32.31 -2.40
CA LYS A 957 -25.39 -31.76 -3.77
C LYS A 957 -24.09 -31.07 -4.19
N VAL A 958 -23.51 -30.28 -3.30
CA VAL A 958 -22.23 -29.59 -3.54
C VAL A 958 -21.10 -30.63 -3.65
N MET A 959 -21.06 -31.59 -2.75
CA MET A 959 -20.09 -32.68 -2.75
C MET A 959 -20.13 -33.48 -4.06
N GLY A 960 -21.32 -33.79 -4.59
CA GLY A 960 -21.47 -34.46 -5.89
C GLY A 960 -20.86 -33.67 -7.07
N THR A 961 -20.90 -32.34 -7.03
CA THR A 961 -20.25 -31.48 -8.02
C THR A 961 -18.74 -31.45 -7.83
N LEU A 962 -18.27 -31.26 -6.59
CA LEU A 962 -16.85 -31.17 -6.25
C LEU A 962 -16.10 -32.48 -6.50
N TYR A 963 -16.74 -33.62 -6.22
CA TYR A 963 -16.13 -34.94 -6.39
C TYR A 963 -15.77 -35.25 -7.85
N ARG A 964 -16.42 -34.61 -8.83
CA ARG A 964 -16.07 -34.71 -10.26
C ARG A 964 -14.62 -34.30 -10.55
N LEU A 965 -14.03 -33.41 -9.73
CA LEU A 965 -12.64 -32.98 -9.86
C LEU A 965 -11.62 -34.09 -9.58
N PHE A 966 -12.05 -35.19 -8.93
CA PHE A 966 -11.22 -36.33 -8.55
C PHE A 966 -11.50 -37.58 -9.40
N SER A 967 -12.01 -37.38 -10.62
CA SER A 967 -12.23 -38.43 -11.63
C SER A 967 -10.93 -38.85 -12.32
N PHE A 968 -9.91 -39.22 -11.54
CA PHE A 968 -8.64 -39.77 -12.03
C PHE A 968 -8.22 -40.99 -11.20
N GLU A 969 -7.71 -42.02 -11.87
CA GLU A 969 -7.38 -43.33 -11.27
C GLU A 969 -5.94 -43.78 -11.59
N ALA A 970 -5.05 -42.87 -12.01
CA ALA A 970 -3.67 -43.20 -12.37
C ALA A 970 -2.82 -43.50 -11.12
N SER A 971 -2.41 -44.77 -10.95
CA SER A 971 -1.61 -45.26 -9.83
C SER A 971 -0.12 -44.90 -9.91
N SER A 972 0.34 -44.40 -11.05
CA SER A 972 1.62 -43.70 -11.20
C SER A 972 1.38 -42.18 -11.12
N PRO A 973 2.23 -41.43 -10.40
CA PRO A 973 2.13 -39.99 -10.45
C PRO A 973 2.27 -39.53 -11.90
N SER A 974 1.59 -38.45 -12.30
CA SER A 974 1.44 -38.02 -13.71
C SER A 974 2.75 -37.61 -14.44
N TRP A 975 3.90 -38.04 -13.96
CA TRP A 975 5.26 -37.76 -14.42
C TRP A 975 6.14 -39.03 -14.47
N ASP A 976 5.54 -40.21 -14.37
CA ASP A 976 6.11 -41.45 -14.94
C ASP A 976 5.70 -41.59 -16.41
#